data_AF-A0A954TER2-F1
#
_entry.id   AF-A0A954TER2-F1
#
_cell.length_a   1.000
_cell.length_b   1.000
_cell.length_c   1.000
_cell.angle_alpha   90.00
_cell.angle_beta   90.00
_cell.angle_gamma   90.00
#
_symmetry.space_group_name_H-M   'P 1'
#
loop_
_entity.id
_entity.type
_entity.pdbx_description
1 polymer ?
#
loop_
_entity_poly.entity_id
_entity_poly.type
_entity_poly.pdbx_seq_one_letter_code
_entity_poly.pdbx_strand_id
1 'polypeptide(L)'
;MIFDFFPMHIDDALDSKALPAIDKTELNYRPRPLSDAQERRLVLIILLVAFPVVASLGIVLHCLCITIPLAPHMVAAGAVILFARVGLRRITGALQKTDLHFAALYAAACLSCMVWELVWRFAEYAGPIALIAAWLTCGLIARQAAAWLLVAPTVDRETMKRWRVNLPQLIPHGLSFDCPELLTYTVSPILLLVTWKLSIYSVSFIDSGLWLWPITYSASALGVWLVWHLLAILILPLPNLGASLRASWRAFTIFATYDIHGCRAAGMFRFPTEWLRSPVRRWSLLIGALVVTGFSFGVYCPSPQYAMRAGESVVLQALANLTIICVFGPLVLGSTLWLCTGTLLARFEKELSTHRCKETTDWDNYVDRIINSEDKTEREHLLLGASEVGDYPILLHREILDQHVHILGDSGASKTALAMGPQATQLIARADSTVVIIDLKGDKALFESCRREAARTRQLRFRWISNEVGKTTYGFNPFLQSHNVKLNVEQMTQQILQGLSLDYGIQYGAGYFTAMNEIVMNTIMQQIGIRSFAELNVRLSDRDWYKNIGFEEDWKQARHLGALVSRLASSQALNVTPESFPNDPCISRDAIDVANLYEEPQVVYLWLRSAIEPTNAPTIARLFLWAMFTAASHHPQDLNRAYFFIDEIQQVVSDGIKLIFEQFRDIGGTLIAAHQTASQLRRQGTDLG
;
A
#
# COMPACT_ATOMS: atom_id res chain seq x y z
N MET A 1 -13.21 -19.39 20.66
CA MET A 1 -12.35 -20.54 20.35
C MET A 1 -11.62 -20.43 19.01
N ILE A 2 -12.29 -20.35 17.84
CA ILE A 2 -11.56 -20.18 16.53
C ILE A 2 -10.76 -18.87 16.47
N PHE A 3 -11.27 -17.79 17.04
CA PHE A 3 -10.60 -16.48 17.04
C PHE A 3 -9.50 -16.34 18.10
N ASP A 4 -9.43 -17.24 19.09
CA ASP A 4 -8.39 -17.21 20.14
C ASP A 4 -7.05 -17.81 19.65
N PHE A 5 -7.04 -18.41 18.45
CA PHE A 5 -5.83 -18.92 17.79
C PHE A 5 -4.99 -17.85 17.11
N PHE A 6 -5.51 -16.62 16.99
CA PHE A 6 -4.85 -15.56 16.25
C PHE A 6 -4.68 -14.34 17.15
N PRO A 7 -3.43 -13.89 17.41
CA PRO A 7 -3.19 -12.72 18.26
C PRO A 7 -3.89 -11.49 17.67
N MET A 8 -4.57 -10.70 18.51
CA MET A 8 -5.10 -9.40 18.11
C MET A 8 -3.95 -8.50 17.66
N HIS A 9 -3.99 -8.03 16.43
CA HIS A 9 -3.09 -6.99 15.95
C HIS A 9 -3.54 -5.65 16.55
N ILE A 10 -2.64 -5.00 17.28
CA ILE A 10 -2.85 -3.71 17.91
C ILE A 10 -3.00 -2.64 16.81
N ASP A 11 -3.95 -1.73 17.01
CA ASP A 11 -4.26 -0.57 16.17
C ASP A 11 -3.13 0.50 16.19
N ASP A 12 -1.88 0.10 15.91
CA ASP A 12 -0.72 1.01 15.89
C ASP A 12 -0.54 1.73 14.53
N ALA A 13 -1.56 1.71 13.67
CA ALA A 13 -1.54 2.50 12.45
C ALA A 13 -1.83 3.98 12.78
N LEU A 14 -0.81 4.82 12.57
CA LEU A 14 -0.90 6.28 12.48
C LEU A 14 -2.26 6.73 11.94
N ASP A 15 -3.01 7.40 12.80
CA ASP A 15 -4.32 8.03 12.62
C ASP A 15 -5.20 7.45 11.48
N SER A 16 -5.97 6.40 11.80
CA SER A 16 -6.98 5.84 10.88
C SER A 16 -7.98 6.85 10.29
N LYS A 17 -8.11 8.06 10.87
CA LYS A 17 -8.95 9.15 10.34
C LYS A 17 -8.25 9.99 9.27
N ALA A 18 -6.92 10.01 9.24
CA ALA A 18 -6.12 10.70 8.22
C ALA A 18 -6.04 9.89 6.91
N LEU A 19 -6.45 8.62 6.96
CA LEU A 19 -6.44 7.75 5.80
C LEU A 19 -7.72 7.95 4.95
N PRO A 20 -7.62 7.79 3.62
CA PRO A 20 -8.76 7.95 2.73
C PRO A 20 -9.89 6.99 3.09
N ALA A 21 -11.12 7.39 2.82
CA ALA A 21 -12.28 6.53 3.02
C ALA A 21 -12.05 5.19 2.28
N ILE A 22 -12.06 4.08 3.03
CA ILE A 22 -11.50 2.80 2.59
C ILE A 22 -12.23 2.16 1.38
N ASP A 23 -13.27 2.81 0.87
CA ASP A 23 -14.10 2.34 -0.23
C ASP A 23 -13.78 3.03 -1.57
N LYS A 24 -13.00 4.12 -1.52
CA LYS A 24 -12.59 4.92 -2.67
C LYS A 24 -11.12 4.82 -3.01
N THR A 25 -10.39 4.09 -2.17
CA THR A 25 -8.96 3.88 -2.24
C THR A 25 -8.61 3.05 -3.49
N GLU A 26 -7.76 3.58 -4.37
CA GLU A 26 -7.11 2.79 -5.42
C GLU A 26 -6.03 1.87 -4.80
N LEU A 27 -5.59 2.20 -3.59
CA LEU A 27 -4.73 1.37 -2.76
C LEU A 27 -5.53 0.21 -2.17
N ASN A 28 -5.33 -0.97 -2.72
CA ASN A 28 -5.98 -2.19 -2.26
C ASN A 28 -4.92 -3.25 -2.00
N TYR A 29 -4.17 -3.05 -0.93
CA TYR A 29 -3.14 -3.96 -0.47
C TYR A 29 -3.74 -5.27 0.01
N ARG A 30 -3.13 -6.37 -0.41
CA ARG A 30 -3.52 -7.69 0.05
C ARG A 30 -2.82 -7.94 1.39
N PRO A 31 -3.54 -8.29 2.47
CA PRO A 31 -2.89 -8.84 3.66
C PRO A 31 -2.06 -10.03 3.24
N ARG A 32 -0.98 -10.28 4.00
CA ARG A 32 -0.20 -11.51 3.83
C ARG A 32 -1.15 -12.69 3.78
N PRO A 33 -1.14 -13.49 2.70
CA PRO A 33 -1.99 -14.65 2.64
C PRO A 33 -1.64 -15.54 3.83
N LEU A 34 -2.67 -16.13 4.44
CA LEU A 34 -2.46 -17.27 5.32
C LEU A 34 -1.60 -18.28 4.57
N SER A 35 -0.73 -19.02 5.27
CA SER A 35 0.01 -20.09 4.61
C SER A 35 -0.97 -21.04 3.92
N ASP A 36 -0.60 -21.64 2.79
CA ASP A 36 -1.45 -22.60 2.07
C ASP A 36 -2.03 -23.68 3.01
N ALA A 37 -1.26 -24.09 4.02
CA ALA A 37 -1.69 -25.04 5.04
C ALA A 37 -2.81 -24.47 5.94
N GLN A 38 -2.68 -23.22 6.41
CA GLN A 38 -3.69 -22.53 7.21
C GLN A 38 -4.96 -22.27 6.39
N GLU A 39 -4.83 -21.83 5.14
CA GLU A 39 -5.97 -21.63 4.24
C GLU A 39 -6.74 -22.91 4.03
N ARG A 40 -6.04 -24.01 3.66
CA ARG A 40 -6.65 -25.33 3.50
C ARG A 40 -7.32 -25.79 4.78
N ARG A 41 -6.69 -25.62 5.94
CA ARG A 41 -7.26 -26.04 7.22
C ARG A 41 -8.54 -25.27 7.55
N LEU A 42 -8.58 -23.97 7.30
CA LEU A 42 -9.77 -23.15 7.53
C LEU A 42 -10.91 -23.54 6.58
N VAL A 43 -10.61 -23.70 5.30
CA VAL A 43 -11.57 -24.18 4.30
C VAL A 43 -12.13 -25.55 4.70
N LEU A 44 -11.28 -26.48 5.13
CA LEU A 44 -11.70 -27.79 5.61
C LEU A 44 -12.56 -27.70 6.88
N ILE A 45 -12.28 -26.77 7.81
CA ILE A 45 -13.15 -26.55 8.97
C ILE A 45 -14.55 -26.10 8.54
N ILE A 46 -14.64 -25.17 7.58
CA ILE A 46 -15.95 -24.69 7.07
C ILE A 46 -16.71 -25.85 6.40
N LEU A 47 -16.04 -26.60 5.52
CA LEU A 47 -16.65 -27.67 4.73
C LEU A 47 -16.96 -28.95 5.53
N LEU A 48 -16.08 -29.35 6.44
CA LEU A 48 -16.14 -30.65 7.13
C LEU A 48 -16.64 -30.57 8.58
N VAL A 49 -16.73 -29.37 9.16
CA VAL A 49 -17.20 -29.20 10.55
C VAL A 49 -18.43 -28.30 10.61
N ALA A 50 -18.32 -27.04 10.18
CA ALA A 50 -19.39 -26.08 10.35
C ALA A 50 -20.66 -26.47 9.57
N PHE A 51 -20.50 -26.81 8.29
CA PHE A 51 -21.61 -27.25 7.46
C PHE A 51 -22.26 -28.56 7.96
N PRO A 52 -21.53 -29.65 8.23
CA PRO A 52 -22.11 -30.88 8.78
C PRO A 52 -22.82 -30.69 10.11
N VAL A 53 -22.32 -29.83 10.99
CA VAL A 53 -22.99 -29.53 12.27
C VAL A 53 -24.34 -28.84 12.04
N VAL A 54 -24.41 -27.83 11.16
CA VAL A 54 -25.67 -27.14 10.86
C VAL A 54 -26.66 -28.04 10.12
N ALA A 55 -26.18 -28.89 9.21
CA ALA A 55 -27.00 -29.86 8.50
C ALA A 55 -27.56 -30.93 9.45
N SER A 56 -26.72 -31.52 10.30
CA SER A 56 -27.13 -32.55 11.27
C SER A 56 -28.13 -32.01 12.29
N LEU A 57 -27.90 -30.82 12.84
CA LEU A 57 -28.85 -30.18 13.74
C LEU A 57 -30.21 -29.91 13.07
N GLY A 58 -30.22 -29.52 11.79
CA GLY A 58 -31.45 -29.33 11.01
C GLY A 58 -32.22 -30.65 10.83
N ILE A 59 -31.55 -31.74 10.47
CA ILE A 59 -32.16 -33.06 10.29
C ILE A 59 -32.69 -33.61 11.62
N VAL A 60 -31.90 -33.51 12.70
CA VAL A 60 -32.32 -33.95 14.03
C VAL A 60 -33.54 -33.17 14.49
N LEU A 61 -33.53 -31.85 14.35
CA LEU A 61 -34.66 -31.01 14.72
C LEU A 61 -35.91 -31.36 13.91
N HIS A 62 -35.77 -31.64 12.61
CA HIS A 62 -36.89 -32.09 11.78
C HIS A 62 -37.44 -33.45 12.24
N CYS A 63 -36.60 -34.45 12.50
CA CYS A 63 -37.02 -35.74 13.05
C CYS A 63 -37.78 -35.58 14.39
N LEU A 64 -37.32 -34.65 15.24
CA LEU A 64 -38.00 -34.33 16.49
C LEU A 64 -39.35 -33.63 16.26
N CYS A 65 -39.43 -32.67 15.33
CA CYS A 65 -40.69 -32.01 14.98
C CYS A 65 -41.73 -32.95 14.34
N ILE A 66 -41.30 -34.05 13.72
CA ILE A 66 -42.21 -35.09 13.22
C ILE A 66 -42.83 -35.88 14.38
N THR A 67 -42.06 -36.10 15.44
CA THR A 67 -42.47 -36.93 16.58
C THR A 67 -43.22 -36.13 17.64
N ILE A 68 -43.03 -34.81 17.70
CA ILE A 68 -43.60 -33.92 18.72
C ILE A 68 -44.08 -32.61 18.06
N PRO A 69 -45.31 -32.11 18.34
CA PRO A 69 -45.83 -30.89 17.73
C PRO A 69 -44.92 -29.66 17.93
N LEU A 70 -44.88 -28.79 16.91
CA LEU A 70 -43.92 -27.69 16.73
C LEU A 70 -43.89 -26.66 17.89
N ALA A 71 -45.03 -26.42 18.54
CA ALA A 71 -45.18 -25.42 19.59
C ALA A 71 -44.39 -25.74 20.88
N PRO A 72 -44.47 -26.96 21.46
CA PRO A 72 -43.60 -27.40 22.55
C PRO A 72 -42.10 -27.27 22.26
N HIS A 73 -41.68 -27.46 21.00
CA HIS A 73 -40.28 -27.39 20.59
C HIS A 73 -39.74 -25.96 20.60
N MET A 74 -40.49 -25.00 20.08
CA MET A 74 -40.12 -23.58 20.13
C MET A 74 -40.01 -23.06 21.58
N VAL A 75 -40.86 -23.57 22.49
CA VAL A 75 -40.82 -23.23 23.92
C VAL A 75 -39.65 -23.92 24.63
N ALA A 76 -39.41 -25.21 24.39
CA ALA A 76 -38.28 -25.96 24.94
C ALA A 76 -36.93 -25.43 24.43
N ALA A 77 -36.87 -25.03 23.17
CA ALA A 77 -35.75 -24.34 22.54
C ALA A 77 -35.43 -23.01 23.21
N GLY A 78 -36.45 -22.15 23.34
CA GLY A 78 -36.33 -20.88 24.05
C GLY A 78 -35.86 -21.10 25.49
N ALA A 79 -36.39 -22.12 26.17
CA ALA A 79 -35.99 -22.51 27.51
C ALA A 79 -34.56 -23.05 27.58
N VAL A 80 -34.10 -23.87 26.63
CA VAL A 80 -32.72 -24.39 26.56
C VAL A 80 -31.73 -23.25 26.28
N ILE A 81 -32.06 -22.31 25.40
CA ILE A 81 -31.26 -21.10 25.16
C ILE A 81 -31.20 -20.24 26.42
N LEU A 82 -32.33 -20.04 27.11
CA LEU A 82 -32.40 -19.28 28.36
C LEU A 82 -31.64 -19.98 29.49
N PHE A 83 -31.72 -21.31 29.57
CA PHE A 83 -31.09 -22.14 30.59
C PHE A 83 -29.59 -22.29 30.34
N ALA A 84 -29.16 -22.42 29.09
CA ALA A 84 -27.75 -22.31 28.70
C ALA A 84 -27.21 -20.92 29.05
N ARG A 85 -27.97 -19.85 28.77
CA ARG A 85 -27.61 -18.47 29.11
C ARG A 85 -27.52 -18.20 30.63
N VAL A 86 -28.33 -18.87 31.46
CA VAL A 86 -28.32 -18.70 32.92
C VAL A 86 -27.34 -19.66 33.61
N GLY A 87 -27.32 -20.93 33.20
CA GLY A 87 -26.51 -21.99 33.78
C GLY A 87 -25.03 -21.90 33.39
N LEU A 88 -24.73 -21.67 32.12
CA LEU A 88 -23.33 -21.58 31.64
C LEU A 88 -22.64 -20.33 32.20
N ARG A 89 -23.38 -19.23 32.36
CA ARG A 89 -22.92 -17.98 32.98
C ARG A 89 -22.58 -18.13 34.47
N ARG A 90 -23.33 -18.98 35.18
CA ARG A 90 -23.05 -19.33 36.59
C ARG A 90 -21.86 -20.28 36.75
N ILE A 91 -21.66 -21.19 35.80
CA ILE A 91 -20.64 -22.26 35.93
C ILE A 91 -19.28 -21.82 35.41
N THR A 92 -19.22 -21.08 34.29
CA THR A 92 -17.95 -20.85 33.58
C THR A 92 -17.35 -19.48 33.81
N GLY A 93 -18.12 -18.50 34.32
CA GLY A 93 -17.69 -17.10 34.41
C GLY A 93 -17.36 -16.47 33.04
N ALA A 94 -17.62 -17.16 31.93
CA ALA A 94 -17.19 -16.75 30.60
C ALA A 94 -17.94 -15.50 30.13
N LEU A 95 -17.20 -14.59 29.50
CA LEU A 95 -17.71 -13.34 28.91
C LEU A 95 -18.80 -13.62 27.86
N GLN A 96 -19.71 -12.66 27.75
CA GLN A 96 -20.93 -12.55 26.91
C GLN A 96 -20.85 -13.07 25.46
N LYS A 97 -19.65 -13.31 24.92
CA LYS A 97 -19.41 -13.78 23.54
C LYS A 97 -19.76 -15.26 23.33
N THR A 98 -19.56 -16.15 24.32
CA THR A 98 -19.88 -17.58 24.17
C THR A 98 -21.38 -17.84 24.03
N ASP A 99 -22.21 -17.11 24.77
CA ASP A 99 -23.67 -17.23 24.73
C ASP A 99 -24.23 -16.82 23.35
N LEU A 100 -23.63 -15.80 22.72
CA LEU A 100 -24.00 -15.36 21.38
C LEU A 100 -23.70 -16.43 20.32
N HIS A 101 -22.60 -17.18 20.45
CA HIS A 101 -22.25 -18.24 19.52
C HIS A 101 -23.21 -19.43 19.61
N PHE A 102 -23.60 -19.86 20.81
CA PHE A 102 -24.59 -20.94 20.97
C PHE A 102 -25.98 -20.52 20.46
N ALA A 103 -26.41 -19.29 20.78
CA ALA A 103 -27.67 -18.75 20.26
C ALA A 103 -27.67 -18.67 18.73
N ALA A 104 -26.56 -18.25 18.12
CA ALA A 104 -26.41 -18.20 16.66
C ALA A 104 -26.44 -19.60 16.02
N LEU A 105 -25.74 -20.58 16.62
CA LEU A 105 -25.74 -21.97 16.15
C LEU A 105 -27.15 -22.58 16.22
N TYR A 106 -27.86 -22.33 17.33
CA TYR A 106 -29.23 -22.80 17.50
C TYR A 106 -30.19 -22.15 16.49
N ALA A 107 -30.10 -20.82 16.31
CA ALA A 107 -30.90 -20.13 15.30
C ALA A 107 -30.62 -20.67 13.88
N ALA A 108 -29.36 -20.97 13.56
CA ALA A 108 -28.99 -21.60 12.30
C ALA A 108 -29.58 -23.01 12.16
N ALA A 109 -29.63 -23.80 13.24
CA ALA A 109 -30.28 -25.11 13.25
C ALA A 109 -31.80 -25.03 13.03
N CYS A 110 -32.48 -24.07 13.67
CA CYS A 110 -33.91 -23.82 13.42
C CYS A 110 -34.18 -23.42 11.98
N LEU A 111 -33.38 -22.48 11.45
CA LEU A 111 -33.50 -22.05 10.06
C LEU A 111 -33.24 -23.24 9.11
N SER A 112 -32.23 -24.05 9.40
CA SER A 112 -31.92 -25.29 8.67
C SER A 112 -33.13 -26.23 8.66
N CYS A 113 -33.74 -26.52 9.81
CA CYS A 113 -34.96 -27.33 9.89
C CYS A 113 -36.14 -26.74 9.08
N MET A 114 -36.35 -25.42 9.14
CA MET A 114 -37.39 -24.75 8.36
C MET A 114 -37.12 -24.86 6.86
N VAL A 115 -35.86 -24.69 6.44
CA VAL A 115 -35.44 -24.86 5.05
C VAL A 115 -35.67 -26.30 4.62
N TRP A 116 -35.30 -27.30 5.42
CA TRP A 116 -35.55 -28.71 5.12
C TRP A 116 -37.04 -29.01 4.93
N GLU A 117 -37.91 -28.54 5.84
CA GLU A 117 -39.36 -28.70 5.73
C GLU A 117 -39.94 -28.01 4.49
N LEU A 118 -39.48 -26.78 4.20
CA LEU A 118 -39.90 -26.04 3.01
C LEU A 118 -39.48 -26.76 1.73
N VAL A 119 -38.22 -27.20 1.68
CA VAL A 119 -37.61 -27.94 0.58
C VAL A 119 -38.36 -29.25 0.34
N TRP A 120 -38.82 -29.93 1.39
CA TRP A 120 -39.63 -31.14 1.27
C TRP A 120 -41.05 -30.86 0.76
N ARG A 121 -41.72 -29.82 1.28
CA ARG A 121 -43.06 -29.41 0.85
C ARG A 121 -43.11 -28.90 -0.59
N PHE A 122 -42.01 -28.32 -1.05
CA PHE A 122 -41.86 -27.75 -2.39
C PHE A 122 -40.76 -28.47 -3.18
N ALA A 123 -40.69 -29.80 -3.06
CA ALA A 123 -39.68 -30.65 -3.69
C ALA A 123 -39.46 -30.34 -5.18
N GLU A 124 -40.54 -30.08 -5.92
CA GLU A 124 -40.50 -29.73 -7.35
C GLU A 124 -39.77 -28.40 -7.64
N TYR A 125 -39.80 -27.46 -6.70
CA TYR A 125 -39.19 -26.13 -6.82
C TYR A 125 -37.85 -25.99 -6.07
N ALA A 126 -37.58 -26.89 -5.11
CA ALA A 126 -36.39 -26.85 -4.28
C ALA A 126 -35.10 -26.86 -5.11
N GLY A 127 -35.05 -27.72 -6.13
CA GLY A 127 -33.93 -27.81 -7.06
C GLY A 127 -33.61 -26.48 -7.76
N PRO A 128 -34.54 -25.92 -8.56
CA PRO A 128 -34.36 -24.61 -9.19
C PRO A 128 -33.99 -23.49 -8.22
N ILE A 129 -34.64 -23.42 -7.05
CA ILE A 129 -34.35 -22.42 -6.02
C ILE A 129 -32.90 -22.57 -5.52
N ALA A 130 -32.45 -23.80 -5.27
CA ALA A 130 -31.08 -24.07 -4.84
C ALA A 130 -30.04 -23.71 -5.90
N LEU A 131 -30.32 -23.95 -7.18
CA LEU A 131 -29.45 -23.51 -8.27
C LEU A 131 -29.35 -22.00 -8.36
N ILE A 132 -30.46 -21.28 -8.19
CA ILE A 132 -30.46 -19.81 -8.16
C ILE A 132 -29.63 -19.31 -6.97
N ALA A 133 -29.84 -19.87 -5.77
CA ALA A 133 -29.07 -19.52 -4.58
C ALA A 133 -27.57 -19.82 -4.77
N ALA A 134 -27.23 -20.98 -5.34
CA ALA A 134 -25.86 -21.35 -5.66
C ALA A 134 -25.24 -20.40 -6.70
N TRP A 135 -25.96 -20.07 -7.77
CA TRP A 135 -25.52 -19.15 -8.81
C TRP A 135 -25.23 -17.74 -8.25
N LEU A 136 -26.16 -17.19 -7.47
CA LEU A 136 -25.97 -15.89 -6.80
C LEU A 136 -24.75 -15.89 -5.88
N THR A 137 -24.57 -16.97 -5.12
CA THR A 137 -23.41 -17.15 -4.24
C THR A 137 -22.11 -17.24 -5.05
N CYS A 138 -22.11 -17.98 -6.16
CA CYS A 138 -20.96 -18.11 -7.05
C CYS A 138 -20.61 -16.78 -7.73
N GLY A 139 -21.61 -15.99 -8.15
CA GLY A 139 -21.40 -14.64 -8.69
C GLY A 139 -20.74 -13.70 -7.67
N LEU A 140 -21.16 -13.78 -6.39
CA LEU A 140 -20.51 -13.02 -5.31
C LEU A 140 -19.06 -13.49 -5.09
N ILE A 141 -18.81 -14.80 -5.02
CA ILE A 141 -17.45 -15.37 -4.90
C ILE A 141 -16.56 -14.90 -6.04
N ALA A 142 -17.03 -15.01 -7.29
CA ALA A 142 -16.26 -14.62 -8.46
C ALA A 142 -15.99 -13.11 -8.50
N ARG A 143 -16.98 -12.28 -8.14
CA ARG A 143 -16.79 -10.82 -8.05
C ARG A 143 -15.71 -10.46 -7.03
N GLN A 144 -15.75 -11.09 -5.85
CA GLN A 144 -14.75 -10.87 -4.82
C GLN A 144 -13.36 -11.34 -5.26
N ALA A 145 -13.26 -12.52 -5.86
CA ALA A 145 -11.98 -13.08 -6.30
C ALA A 145 -11.38 -12.29 -7.47
N ALA A 146 -12.19 -11.86 -8.44
CA ALA A 146 -11.75 -11.00 -9.54
C ALA A 146 -11.29 -9.64 -9.02
N ALA A 147 -12.03 -9.03 -8.08
CA ALA A 147 -11.61 -7.78 -7.44
C ALA A 147 -10.30 -7.94 -6.67
N TRP A 148 -10.14 -9.05 -5.94
CA TRP A 148 -8.89 -9.38 -5.26
C TRP A 148 -7.75 -9.55 -6.26
N LEU A 149 -7.97 -10.24 -7.38
CA LEU A 149 -6.99 -10.42 -8.45
C LEU A 149 -6.55 -9.08 -9.06
N LEU A 150 -7.48 -8.17 -9.31
CA LEU A 150 -7.19 -6.85 -9.92
C LEU A 150 -6.25 -5.99 -9.09
N VAL A 151 -6.37 -6.07 -7.77
CA VAL A 151 -5.62 -5.19 -6.89
C VAL A 151 -4.22 -5.71 -6.57
N ALA A 152 -3.77 -6.79 -7.23
CA ALA A 152 -2.43 -7.34 -7.02
C ALA A 152 -1.36 -6.26 -7.19
N PRO A 153 -0.26 -6.31 -6.41
CA PRO A 153 0.89 -5.43 -6.64
C PRO A 153 1.48 -5.57 -8.05
N THR A 154 1.29 -6.71 -8.69
CA THR A 154 1.84 -7.03 -10.01
C THR A 154 1.05 -6.42 -11.16
N VAL A 155 -0.15 -5.89 -10.89
CA VAL A 155 -1.05 -5.34 -11.89
C VAL A 155 -0.82 -3.84 -11.94
N ASP A 156 -0.44 -3.30 -13.08
CA ASP A 156 -0.31 -1.85 -13.22
C ASP A 156 -1.67 -1.15 -13.13
N ARG A 157 -1.65 0.17 -12.93
CA ARG A 157 -2.86 0.97 -12.74
C ARG A 157 -3.78 0.96 -13.96
N GLU A 158 -3.23 1.02 -15.16
CA GLU A 158 -4.01 1.08 -16.41
C GLU A 158 -4.75 -0.24 -16.64
N THR A 159 -4.04 -1.37 -16.49
CA THR A 159 -4.62 -2.72 -16.53
C THR A 159 -5.70 -2.87 -15.45
N MET A 160 -5.44 -2.43 -14.22
CA MET A 160 -6.43 -2.46 -13.15
C MET A 160 -7.71 -1.70 -13.54
N LYS A 161 -7.60 -0.47 -14.07
CA LYS A 161 -8.75 0.33 -14.51
C LYS A 161 -9.49 -0.32 -15.67
N ARG A 162 -8.76 -0.78 -16.69
CA ARG A 162 -9.34 -1.46 -17.86
C ARG A 162 -10.15 -2.69 -17.46
N TRP A 163 -9.65 -3.51 -16.53
CA TRP A 163 -10.32 -4.74 -16.14
C TRP A 163 -11.39 -4.56 -15.05
N ARG A 164 -11.40 -3.42 -14.34
CA ARG A 164 -12.43 -3.10 -13.33
C ARG A 164 -13.85 -3.10 -13.89
N VAL A 165 -14.02 -2.68 -15.15
CA VAL A 165 -15.33 -2.68 -15.83
C VAL A 165 -15.83 -4.08 -16.15
N ASN A 166 -14.93 -5.07 -16.21
CA ASN A 166 -15.21 -6.47 -16.51
C ASN A 166 -15.48 -7.33 -15.26
N LEU A 167 -15.56 -6.71 -14.08
CA LEU A 167 -15.92 -7.42 -12.86
C LEU A 167 -17.31 -8.07 -13.03
N PRO A 168 -17.50 -9.34 -12.60
CA PRO A 168 -18.79 -10.00 -12.75
C PRO A 168 -19.85 -9.28 -11.91
N GLN A 169 -20.93 -8.90 -12.58
CA GLN A 169 -22.10 -8.24 -12.00
C GLN A 169 -23.33 -9.08 -12.25
N LEU A 170 -24.30 -9.08 -11.33
CA LEU A 170 -25.55 -9.84 -11.51
C LEU A 170 -26.27 -9.50 -12.81
N ILE A 171 -26.20 -8.23 -13.22
CA ILE A 171 -26.72 -7.73 -14.49
C ILE A 171 -25.52 -7.11 -15.22
N PRO A 172 -24.99 -7.76 -16.26
CA PRO A 172 -23.87 -7.22 -17.03
C PRO A 172 -24.32 -5.97 -17.81
N HIS A 173 -23.47 -4.94 -17.86
CA HIS A 173 -23.74 -3.70 -18.60
C HIS A 173 -23.44 -3.80 -20.11
N GLY A 174 -23.06 -5.00 -20.58
CA GLY A 174 -22.67 -5.27 -21.95
C GLY A 174 -21.67 -6.42 -22.03
N LEU A 175 -21.43 -6.93 -23.23
CA LEU A 175 -20.35 -7.87 -23.50
C LEU A 175 -19.07 -7.09 -23.77
N SER A 176 -18.03 -7.41 -23.01
CA SER A 176 -16.70 -6.83 -23.20
C SER A 176 -15.90 -7.71 -24.16
N PHE A 177 -15.42 -7.13 -25.26
CA PHE A 177 -14.54 -7.83 -26.19
C PHE A 177 -13.19 -8.21 -25.56
N ASP A 178 -12.78 -7.50 -24.50
CA ASP A 178 -11.55 -7.78 -23.76
C ASP A 178 -11.67 -9.04 -22.88
N CYS A 179 -12.89 -9.39 -22.48
CA CYS A 179 -13.18 -10.53 -21.63
C CYS A 179 -14.44 -11.27 -22.11
N PRO A 180 -14.34 -11.99 -23.25
CA PRO A 180 -15.48 -12.71 -23.83
C PRO A 180 -16.04 -13.79 -22.90
N GLU A 181 -15.24 -14.33 -21.96
CA GLU A 181 -15.68 -15.31 -20.95
C GLU A 181 -16.76 -14.76 -19.99
N LEU A 182 -16.96 -13.44 -19.93
CA LEU A 182 -18.09 -12.84 -19.24
C LEU A 182 -19.43 -13.30 -19.84
N LEU A 183 -19.45 -13.69 -21.13
CA LEU A 183 -20.60 -14.32 -21.77
C LEU A 183 -20.98 -15.62 -21.07
N THR A 184 -20.01 -16.48 -20.75
CA THR A 184 -20.26 -17.76 -20.05
C THR A 184 -20.93 -17.53 -18.70
N TYR A 185 -20.48 -16.52 -17.94
CA TYR A 185 -21.12 -16.13 -16.69
C TYR A 185 -22.53 -15.55 -16.90
N THR A 186 -22.74 -14.77 -17.96
CA THR A 186 -24.04 -14.18 -18.29
C THR A 186 -25.08 -15.24 -18.65
N VAL A 187 -24.69 -16.26 -19.42
CA VAL A 187 -25.59 -17.36 -19.81
C VAL A 187 -25.67 -18.49 -18.76
N SER A 188 -24.88 -18.41 -17.69
CA SER A 188 -24.76 -19.51 -16.73
C SER A 188 -26.07 -19.94 -16.07
N PRO A 189 -27.08 -19.07 -15.81
CA PRO A 189 -28.38 -19.53 -15.31
C PRO A 189 -29.06 -20.54 -16.25
N ILE A 190 -28.94 -20.33 -17.56
CA ILE A 190 -29.47 -21.24 -18.58
C ILE A 190 -28.68 -22.54 -18.58
N LEU A 191 -27.34 -22.45 -18.55
CA LEU A 191 -26.47 -23.63 -18.50
C LEU A 191 -26.74 -24.48 -17.25
N LEU A 192 -27.00 -23.86 -16.10
CA LEU A 192 -27.37 -24.56 -14.87
C LEU A 192 -28.71 -25.29 -14.99
N LEU A 193 -29.72 -24.65 -15.60
CA LEU A 193 -31.01 -25.30 -15.84
C LEU A 193 -30.88 -26.52 -16.75
N VAL A 194 -30.08 -26.41 -17.82
CA VAL A 194 -29.79 -27.53 -18.73
C VAL A 194 -29.05 -28.65 -17.99
N THR A 195 -28.02 -28.29 -17.21
CA THR A 195 -27.24 -29.23 -16.38
C THR A 195 -28.15 -30.00 -15.43
N TRP A 196 -29.06 -29.30 -14.75
CA TRP A 196 -30.03 -29.88 -13.84
C TRP A 196 -30.96 -30.89 -14.53
N LYS A 197 -31.54 -30.51 -15.69
CA LYS A 197 -32.45 -31.40 -16.44
C LYS A 197 -31.73 -32.63 -16.96
N LEU A 198 -30.51 -32.49 -17.48
CA LEU A 198 -29.67 -33.62 -17.92
C LEU A 198 -29.30 -34.54 -16.76
N SER A 199 -29.04 -33.99 -15.58
CA SER A 199 -28.75 -34.78 -14.39
C SER A 199 -29.96 -35.61 -13.95
N ILE A 200 -31.16 -35.01 -13.88
CA ILE A 200 -32.40 -35.75 -13.61
C ILE A 200 -32.60 -36.88 -14.62
N TYR A 201 -32.45 -36.58 -15.91
CA TYR A 201 -32.60 -37.56 -16.98
C TYR A 201 -31.59 -38.71 -16.83
N SER A 202 -30.32 -38.39 -16.58
CA SER A 202 -29.26 -39.39 -16.40
C SER A 202 -29.54 -40.33 -15.22
N VAL A 203 -30.03 -39.79 -14.10
CA VAL A 203 -30.40 -40.61 -12.94
C VAL A 203 -31.59 -41.53 -13.25
N SER A 204 -32.60 -41.03 -13.97
CA SER A 204 -33.75 -41.84 -14.38
C SER A 204 -33.36 -43.00 -15.32
N PHE A 205 -32.25 -42.85 -16.05
CA PHE A 205 -31.77 -43.87 -16.99
C PHE A 205 -30.93 -44.97 -16.32
N ILE A 206 -30.22 -44.66 -15.24
CA ILE A 206 -29.27 -45.59 -14.60
C ILE A 206 -29.98 -46.57 -13.63
N ASP A 207 -31.26 -46.36 -13.33
CA ASP A 207 -32.08 -47.15 -12.37
C ASP A 207 -31.40 -47.39 -11.00
N SER A 208 -30.39 -46.58 -10.69
CA SER A 208 -29.56 -46.72 -9.49
C SER A 208 -30.18 -46.08 -8.27
N GLY A 209 -31.41 -45.59 -8.35
CA GLY A 209 -31.99 -44.70 -7.34
C GLY A 209 -31.39 -43.29 -7.36
N LEU A 210 -32.09 -42.35 -6.71
CA LEU A 210 -31.80 -40.92 -6.80
C LEU A 210 -30.54 -40.46 -6.04
N TRP A 211 -29.82 -41.35 -5.36
CA TRP A 211 -28.64 -41.00 -4.55
C TRP A 211 -27.37 -40.72 -5.38
N LEU A 212 -27.29 -41.17 -6.64
CA LEU A 212 -26.19 -40.82 -7.56
C LEU A 212 -26.33 -39.43 -8.19
N TRP A 213 -27.43 -38.71 -7.92
CA TRP A 213 -27.75 -37.46 -8.58
C TRP A 213 -26.62 -36.41 -8.55
N PRO A 214 -25.93 -36.14 -7.42
CA PRO A 214 -24.87 -35.13 -7.39
C PRO A 214 -23.64 -35.46 -8.24
N ILE A 215 -23.34 -36.76 -8.40
CA ILE A 215 -22.29 -37.23 -9.30
C ILE A 215 -22.73 -37.00 -10.75
N THR A 216 -23.97 -37.36 -11.09
CA THR A 216 -24.52 -37.09 -12.43
C THR A 216 -24.63 -35.60 -12.73
N TYR A 217 -24.90 -34.75 -11.73
CA TYR A 217 -24.91 -33.29 -11.88
C TYR A 217 -23.52 -32.76 -12.19
N SER A 218 -22.52 -33.21 -11.45
CA SER A 218 -21.12 -32.81 -11.68
C SER A 218 -20.62 -33.25 -13.07
N ALA A 219 -20.97 -34.46 -13.49
CA ALA A 219 -20.68 -34.97 -14.83
C ALA A 219 -21.44 -34.19 -15.91
N SER A 220 -22.73 -33.89 -15.68
CA SER A 220 -23.55 -33.08 -16.58
C SER A 220 -23.02 -31.66 -16.71
N ALA A 221 -22.54 -31.07 -15.62
CA ALA A 221 -21.94 -29.74 -15.61
C ALA A 221 -20.71 -29.70 -16.52
N LEU A 222 -19.85 -30.74 -16.44
CA LEU A 222 -18.70 -30.89 -17.33
C LEU A 222 -19.13 -31.04 -18.79
N GLY A 223 -20.12 -31.89 -19.07
CA GLY A 223 -20.65 -32.09 -20.42
C GLY A 223 -21.23 -30.81 -21.02
N VAL A 224 -22.10 -30.12 -20.27
CA VAL A 224 -22.72 -28.84 -20.69
C VAL A 224 -21.65 -27.77 -20.90
N TRP A 225 -20.66 -27.70 -20.01
CA TRP A 225 -19.56 -26.75 -20.15
C TRP A 225 -18.74 -26.99 -21.43
N LEU A 226 -18.42 -28.25 -21.75
CA LEU A 226 -17.70 -28.61 -22.97
C LEU A 226 -18.50 -28.26 -24.22
N VAL A 227 -19.78 -28.63 -24.25
CA VAL A 227 -20.69 -28.32 -25.37
C VAL A 227 -20.82 -26.82 -25.56
N TRP A 228 -21.00 -26.05 -24.48
CA TRP A 228 -21.08 -24.59 -24.53
C TRP A 228 -19.82 -23.98 -25.16
N HIS A 229 -18.62 -24.38 -24.73
CA HIS A 229 -17.38 -23.83 -25.29
C HIS A 229 -17.09 -24.30 -26.71
N LEU A 230 -17.56 -25.48 -27.11
CA LEU A 230 -17.52 -25.92 -28.51
C LEU A 230 -18.45 -25.08 -29.40
N LEU A 231 -19.68 -24.80 -28.94
CA LEU A 231 -20.64 -23.97 -29.67
C LEU A 231 -20.20 -22.51 -29.75
N ALA A 232 -19.60 -22.01 -28.67
CA ALA A 232 -19.13 -20.62 -28.58
C ALA A 232 -17.68 -20.43 -29.03
N ILE A 233 -17.05 -21.40 -29.70
CA ILE A 233 -15.62 -21.37 -30.08
C ILE A 233 -15.23 -20.19 -30.99
N LEU A 234 -16.20 -19.65 -31.73
CA LEU A 234 -15.99 -18.47 -32.57
C LEU A 234 -15.84 -17.17 -31.77
N ILE A 235 -16.25 -17.17 -30.49
CA ILE A 235 -16.31 -15.98 -29.62
C ILE A 235 -15.45 -16.18 -28.37
N LEU A 236 -15.47 -17.37 -27.78
CA LEU A 236 -14.72 -17.74 -26.59
C LEU A 236 -13.39 -18.39 -26.95
N PRO A 237 -12.29 -18.05 -26.26
CA PRO A 237 -11.04 -18.77 -26.41
C PRO A 237 -11.17 -20.21 -25.92
N LEU A 238 -10.35 -21.10 -26.49
CA LEU A 238 -10.29 -22.51 -26.06
C LEU A 238 -10.04 -22.59 -24.55
N PRO A 239 -10.97 -23.19 -23.79
CA PRO A 239 -10.87 -23.16 -22.34
C PRO A 239 -9.82 -24.18 -21.86
N ASN A 240 -9.10 -23.83 -20.81
CA ASN A 240 -8.22 -24.77 -20.11
C ASN A 240 -8.92 -25.28 -18.84
N LEU A 241 -9.36 -26.54 -18.87
CA LEU A 241 -10.08 -27.18 -17.76
C LEU A 241 -9.29 -27.08 -16.45
N GLY A 242 -8.01 -27.44 -16.46
CA GLY A 242 -7.16 -27.43 -15.27
C GLY A 242 -6.98 -26.02 -14.69
N ALA A 243 -6.81 -25.01 -15.54
CA ALA A 243 -6.71 -23.62 -15.11
C ALA A 243 -8.04 -23.13 -14.51
N SER A 244 -9.17 -23.42 -15.14
CA SER A 244 -10.50 -23.01 -14.66
C SER A 244 -10.88 -23.64 -13.31
N LEU A 245 -10.56 -24.93 -13.09
CA LEU A 245 -10.76 -25.60 -11.81
C LEU A 245 -9.87 -24.99 -10.71
N ARG A 246 -8.59 -24.76 -11.03
CA ARG A 246 -7.64 -24.13 -10.10
C ARG A 246 -8.09 -22.73 -9.70
N ALA A 247 -8.50 -21.90 -10.67
CA ALA A 247 -8.98 -20.56 -10.42
C ALA A 247 -10.26 -20.54 -9.57
N SER A 248 -11.19 -21.47 -9.83
CA SER A 248 -12.42 -21.63 -9.04
C SER A 248 -12.14 -22.01 -7.59
N TRP A 249 -11.24 -22.98 -7.38
CA TRP A 249 -10.81 -23.37 -6.04
C TRP A 249 -10.13 -22.22 -5.30
N ARG A 250 -9.24 -21.48 -5.98
CA ARG A 250 -8.57 -20.32 -5.41
C ARG A 250 -9.58 -19.22 -5.05
N ALA A 251 -10.56 -18.95 -5.89
CA ALA A 251 -11.62 -17.98 -5.62
C ALA A 251 -12.47 -18.36 -4.39
N PHE A 252 -12.82 -19.64 -4.27
CA PHE A 252 -13.52 -20.16 -3.08
C PHE A 252 -12.67 -19.97 -1.81
N THR A 253 -11.39 -20.33 -1.87
CA THR A 253 -10.45 -20.16 -0.75
C THR A 253 -10.34 -18.69 -0.35
N ILE A 254 -10.09 -17.77 -1.30
CA ILE A 254 -10.05 -16.33 -1.04
C ILE A 254 -11.33 -15.87 -0.37
N PHE A 255 -12.50 -16.25 -0.91
CA PHE A 255 -13.78 -15.85 -0.32
C PHE A 255 -13.95 -16.36 1.12
N ALA A 256 -13.48 -17.57 1.41
CA ALA A 256 -13.57 -18.16 2.75
C ALA A 256 -12.55 -17.59 3.74
N THR A 257 -11.33 -17.26 3.30
CA THR A 257 -10.19 -16.99 4.18
C THR A 257 -9.80 -15.51 4.28
N TYR A 258 -10.24 -14.69 3.32
CA TYR A 258 -9.86 -13.28 3.26
C TYR A 258 -10.13 -12.55 4.58
N ASP A 259 -9.19 -11.71 5.03
CA ASP A 259 -9.29 -10.84 6.21
C ASP A 259 -9.94 -11.51 7.45
N ILE A 260 -9.50 -12.72 7.80
CA ILE A 260 -10.03 -13.43 8.97
C ILE A 260 -9.79 -12.65 10.29
N HIS A 261 -8.74 -11.82 10.31
CA HIS A 261 -8.34 -11.01 11.45
C HIS A 261 -9.16 -9.71 11.59
N GLY A 262 -9.93 -9.33 10.56
CA GLY A 262 -10.71 -8.09 10.57
C GLY A 262 -9.82 -6.85 10.60
N CYS A 263 -8.71 -6.88 9.86
CA CYS A 263 -7.76 -5.78 9.77
C CYS A 263 -8.46 -4.51 9.28
N ARG A 264 -8.38 -3.45 10.08
CA ARG A 264 -9.01 -2.16 9.78
C ARG A 264 -8.07 -1.14 9.16
N ALA A 265 -6.79 -1.51 8.95
CA ALA A 265 -5.81 -0.62 8.33
C ALA A 265 -6.35 -0.09 6.99
N ALA A 266 -6.11 1.19 6.71
CA ALA A 266 -6.52 1.75 5.43
C ALA A 266 -5.57 1.34 4.32
N GLY A 267 -6.04 1.51 3.08
CA GLY A 267 -5.38 0.96 1.90
C GLY A 267 -5.44 -0.57 1.84
N MET A 268 -5.95 -1.27 2.85
CA MET A 268 -6.20 -2.71 2.75
C MET A 268 -7.34 -2.96 1.80
N PHE A 269 -7.17 -3.97 0.94
CA PHE A 269 -8.23 -4.42 0.05
C PHE A 269 -9.50 -4.64 0.87
N ARG A 270 -10.62 -4.21 0.33
CA ARG A 270 -11.91 -4.55 0.91
C ARG A 270 -12.77 -5.15 -0.17
N PHE A 271 -13.58 -6.12 0.24
CA PHE A 271 -14.54 -6.67 -0.68
C PHE A 271 -15.45 -5.56 -1.21
N PRO A 272 -15.61 -5.44 -2.55
CA PRO A 272 -16.51 -4.46 -3.17
C PRO A 272 -17.94 -4.54 -2.67
N THR A 273 -18.36 -5.68 -2.12
CA THR A 273 -19.65 -5.83 -1.48
C THR A 273 -19.50 -5.59 0.02
N GLU A 274 -19.87 -4.40 0.48
CA GLU A 274 -19.63 -3.92 1.85
C GLU A 274 -20.12 -4.91 2.92
N TRP A 275 -21.34 -5.43 2.77
CA TRP A 275 -21.89 -6.35 3.77
C TRP A 275 -21.15 -7.69 3.85
N LEU A 276 -20.36 -8.06 2.83
CA LEU A 276 -19.55 -9.29 2.82
C LEU A 276 -18.13 -9.10 3.37
N ARG A 277 -17.73 -7.89 3.79
CA ARG A 277 -16.40 -7.67 4.38
C ARG A 277 -16.19 -8.52 5.63
N SER A 278 -17.22 -8.63 6.47
CA SER A 278 -17.19 -9.48 7.66
C SER A 278 -17.00 -10.96 7.29
N PRO A 279 -15.98 -11.64 7.84
CA PRO A 279 -15.78 -13.08 7.66
C PRO A 279 -17.01 -13.89 8.05
N VAL A 280 -17.67 -13.50 9.15
CA VAL A 280 -18.86 -14.19 9.67
C VAL A 280 -19.98 -14.19 8.64
N ARG A 281 -20.27 -13.04 8.01
CA ARG A 281 -21.34 -12.94 7.00
C ARG A 281 -21.04 -13.77 5.75
N ARG A 282 -19.77 -13.85 5.35
CA ARG A 282 -19.33 -14.73 4.25
C ARG A 282 -19.51 -16.20 4.59
N TRP A 283 -19.07 -16.62 5.77
CA TRP A 283 -19.25 -18.00 6.23
C TRP A 283 -20.73 -18.33 6.37
N SER A 284 -21.56 -17.43 6.89
CA SER A 284 -23.01 -17.61 6.95
C SER A 284 -23.63 -17.78 5.56
N LEU A 285 -23.21 -16.96 4.57
CA LEU A 285 -23.65 -17.10 3.18
C LEU A 285 -23.22 -18.45 2.59
N LEU A 286 -21.95 -18.84 2.77
CA LEU A 286 -21.42 -20.12 2.28
C LEU A 286 -22.16 -21.31 2.91
N ILE A 287 -22.31 -21.33 4.24
CA ILE A 287 -23.01 -22.39 4.97
C ILE A 287 -24.48 -22.42 4.55
N GLY A 288 -25.14 -21.27 4.44
CA GLY A 288 -26.52 -21.18 3.96
C GLY A 288 -26.67 -21.75 2.54
N ALA A 289 -25.77 -21.40 1.63
CA ALA A 289 -25.74 -21.95 0.28
C ALA A 289 -25.54 -23.46 0.28
N LEU A 290 -24.59 -23.97 1.08
CA LEU A 290 -24.32 -25.41 1.24
C LEU A 290 -25.51 -26.18 1.83
N VAL A 291 -26.22 -25.59 2.80
CA VAL A 291 -27.42 -26.18 3.39
C VAL A 291 -28.55 -26.21 2.37
N VAL A 292 -28.82 -25.11 1.67
CA VAL A 292 -29.88 -25.06 0.66
C VAL A 292 -29.59 -26.02 -0.49
N THR A 293 -28.36 -26.07 -0.99
CA THR A 293 -27.98 -27.03 -2.03
C THR A 293 -28.08 -28.45 -1.49
N GLY A 294 -27.37 -28.77 -0.41
CA GLY A 294 -27.35 -30.09 0.20
C GLY A 294 -28.75 -30.63 0.50
N PHE A 295 -29.62 -29.82 1.10
CA PHE A 295 -31.00 -30.20 1.43
C PHE A 295 -31.87 -30.38 0.20
N SER A 296 -31.76 -29.51 -0.80
CA SER A 296 -32.51 -29.65 -2.05
C SER A 296 -32.15 -30.95 -2.78
N PHE A 297 -30.94 -31.47 -2.55
CA PHE A 297 -30.54 -32.81 -3.00
C PHE A 297 -30.97 -33.93 -2.07
N GLY A 298 -30.95 -33.68 -0.76
CA GLY A 298 -31.49 -34.59 0.23
C GLY A 298 -32.99 -34.89 0.02
N VAL A 299 -33.73 -34.01 -0.68
CA VAL A 299 -35.14 -34.23 -1.07
C VAL A 299 -35.37 -35.58 -1.75
N TYR A 300 -34.38 -36.03 -2.51
CA TYR A 300 -34.52 -37.21 -3.32
C TYR A 300 -34.09 -38.49 -2.59
N CYS A 301 -33.60 -38.37 -1.36
CA CYS A 301 -33.32 -39.51 -0.50
C CYS A 301 -34.58 -39.96 0.24
N PRO A 302 -34.75 -41.25 0.58
CA PRO A 302 -35.84 -41.70 1.42
C PRO A 302 -35.91 -40.89 2.72
N SER A 303 -37.10 -40.39 3.05
CA SER A 303 -37.28 -39.62 4.27
C SER A 303 -37.14 -40.55 5.49
N PRO A 304 -36.69 -40.03 6.64
CA PRO A 304 -36.66 -40.83 7.87
C PRO A 304 -38.04 -41.40 8.25
N GLN A 305 -39.13 -40.74 7.83
CA GLN A 305 -40.50 -41.25 7.99
C GLN A 305 -40.78 -42.48 7.13
N TYR A 306 -40.24 -42.52 5.91
CA TYR A 306 -40.35 -43.67 5.05
C TYR A 306 -39.67 -44.89 5.69
N ALA A 307 -38.44 -44.72 6.18
CA ALA A 307 -37.74 -45.76 6.94
C ALA A 307 -38.56 -46.24 8.15
N MET A 308 -39.14 -45.30 8.91
CA MET A 308 -40.02 -45.63 10.05
C MET A 308 -41.24 -46.48 9.63
N ARG A 309 -41.89 -46.15 8.50
CA ARG A 309 -43.04 -46.91 7.98
C ARG A 309 -42.64 -48.26 7.41
N ALA A 310 -41.44 -48.37 6.83
CA ALA A 310 -40.88 -49.60 6.29
C ALA A 310 -40.32 -50.54 7.38
N GLY A 311 -40.30 -50.12 8.66
CA GLY A 311 -39.68 -50.87 9.75
C GLY A 311 -38.14 -50.85 9.72
N GLU A 312 -37.55 -49.93 8.96
CA GLU A 312 -36.10 -49.73 8.85
C GLU A 312 -35.58 -48.79 9.95
N SER A 313 -34.25 -48.79 10.15
CA SER A 313 -33.61 -47.93 11.15
C SER A 313 -33.63 -46.46 10.73
N VAL A 314 -34.45 -45.67 11.43
CA VAL A 314 -34.54 -44.20 11.28
C VAL A 314 -33.17 -43.53 11.48
N VAL A 315 -32.37 -44.04 12.42
CA VAL A 315 -31.02 -43.51 12.71
C VAL A 315 -30.08 -43.76 11.55
N LEU A 316 -30.09 -44.97 10.97
CA LEU A 316 -29.23 -45.30 9.84
C LEU A 316 -29.61 -44.46 8.61
N GLN A 317 -30.91 -44.27 8.35
CA GLN A 317 -31.38 -43.41 7.27
C GLN A 317 -31.01 -41.94 7.48
N ALA A 318 -31.11 -41.43 8.71
CA ALA A 318 -30.70 -40.06 9.03
C ALA A 318 -29.19 -39.85 8.86
N LEU A 319 -28.36 -40.83 9.25
CA LEU A 319 -26.91 -40.80 9.03
C LEU A 319 -26.55 -40.88 7.54
N ALA A 320 -27.26 -41.70 6.77
CA ALA A 320 -27.09 -41.77 5.32
C ALA A 320 -27.44 -40.43 4.66
N ASN A 321 -28.60 -39.86 4.98
CA ASN A 321 -29.03 -38.54 4.48
C ASN A 321 -28.02 -37.45 4.86
N LEU A 322 -27.56 -37.44 6.11
CA LEU A 322 -26.54 -36.49 6.56
C LEU A 322 -25.24 -36.65 5.77
N THR A 323 -24.75 -37.87 5.57
CA THR A 323 -23.52 -38.13 4.83
C THR A 323 -23.64 -37.64 3.38
N ILE A 324 -24.76 -37.95 2.73
CA ILE A 324 -25.08 -37.50 1.37
C ILE A 324 -25.09 -35.96 1.31
N ILE A 325 -25.81 -35.30 2.20
CA ILE A 325 -25.89 -33.83 2.27
C ILE A 325 -24.50 -33.21 2.49
N CYS A 326 -23.74 -33.76 3.43
CA CYS A 326 -22.40 -33.28 3.82
C CYS A 326 -21.37 -33.40 2.69
N VAL A 327 -21.40 -34.49 1.94
CA VAL A 327 -20.46 -34.73 0.83
C VAL A 327 -20.88 -33.99 -0.43
N PHE A 328 -22.17 -34.00 -0.74
CA PHE A 328 -22.65 -33.53 -2.03
C PHE A 328 -22.98 -32.03 -2.07
N GLY A 329 -23.33 -31.40 -0.95
CA GLY A 329 -23.49 -29.95 -0.90
C GLY A 329 -22.25 -29.19 -1.43
N PRO A 330 -21.05 -29.49 -0.89
CA PRO A 330 -19.79 -28.92 -1.38
C PRO A 330 -19.48 -29.28 -2.83
N LEU A 331 -19.73 -30.53 -3.23
CA LEU A 331 -19.49 -30.98 -4.60
C LEU A 331 -20.33 -30.18 -5.60
N VAL A 332 -21.65 -30.05 -5.36
CA VAL A 332 -22.55 -29.31 -6.25
C VAL A 332 -22.24 -27.82 -6.26
N LEU A 333 -21.95 -27.22 -5.10
CA LEU A 333 -21.57 -25.81 -5.04
C LEU A 333 -20.25 -25.57 -5.80
N GLY A 334 -19.27 -26.45 -5.64
CA GLY A 334 -17.99 -26.39 -6.36
C GLY A 334 -18.15 -26.55 -7.87
N SER A 335 -18.94 -27.53 -8.33
CA SER A 335 -19.26 -27.71 -9.76
C SER A 335 -20.02 -26.52 -10.33
N THR A 336 -20.93 -25.93 -9.56
CA THR A 336 -21.68 -24.73 -9.95
C THR A 336 -20.77 -23.51 -10.08
N LEU A 337 -19.89 -23.29 -9.10
CA LEU A 337 -18.89 -22.21 -9.14
C LEU A 337 -18.00 -22.33 -10.38
N TRP A 338 -17.48 -23.55 -10.62
CA TRP A 338 -16.63 -23.84 -11.76
C TRP A 338 -17.35 -23.64 -13.09
N LEU A 339 -18.54 -24.21 -13.26
CA LEU A 339 -19.34 -24.07 -14.48
C LEU A 339 -19.66 -22.61 -14.80
N CYS A 340 -20.05 -21.83 -13.79
CA CYS A 340 -20.51 -20.45 -13.99
C CYS A 340 -19.36 -19.46 -14.18
N THR A 341 -18.26 -19.63 -13.46
CA THR A 341 -17.24 -18.57 -13.29
C THR A 341 -15.81 -19.05 -13.52
N GLY A 342 -15.57 -20.34 -13.69
CA GLY A 342 -14.21 -20.89 -13.72
C GLY A 342 -13.37 -20.38 -14.89
N THR A 343 -13.95 -20.26 -16.09
CA THR A 343 -13.23 -19.73 -17.26
C THR A 343 -12.98 -18.24 -17.15
N LEU A 344 -13.95 -17.47 -16.64
CA LEU A 344 -13.79 -16.05 -16.33
C LEU A 344 -12.65 -15.83 -15.33
N LEU A 345 -12.63 -16.56 -14.22
CA LEU A 345 -11.59 -16.43 -13.20
C LEU A 345 -10.22 -16.86 -13.72
N ALA A 346 -10.14 -17.91 -14.55
CA ALA A 346 -8.89 -18.30 -15.20
C ALA A 346 -8.38 -17.22 -16.17
N ARG A 347 -9.28 -16.50 -16.85
CA ARG A 347 -8.93 -15.37 -17.70
C ARG A 347 -8.33 -14.23 -16.89
N PHE A 348 -8.97 -13.84 -15.79
CA PHE A 348 -8.43 -12.85 -14.85
C PHE A 348 -7.05 -13.26 -14.33
N GLU A 349 -6.89 -14.51 -13.87
CA GLU A 349 -5.61 -15.00 -13.36
C GLU A 349 -4.51 -14.99 -14.44
N LYS A 350 -4.82 -15.42 -15.67
CA LYS A 350 -3.89 -15.40 -16.79
C LYS A 350 -3.47 -13.97 -17.14
N GLU A 351 -4.41 -13.08 -17.41
CA GLU A 351 -4.09 -11.74 -17.91
C GLU A 351 -3.35 -10.91 -16.87
N LEU A 352 -3.79 -10.95 -15.61
CA LEU A 352 -3.20 -10.18 -14.52
C LEU A 352 -1.87 -10.75 -14.01
N SER A 353 -1.53 -12.00 -14.35
CA SER A 353 -0.20 -12.58 -14.08
C SER A 353 0.79 -12.39 -15.24
N THR A 354 0.30 -12.21 -16.48
CA THR A 354 1.15 -12.12 -17.67
C THR A 354 1.72 -10.71 -17.88
N HIS A 355 1.04 -9.66 -17.40
CA HIS A 355 1.40 -8.25 -17.64
C HIS A 355 2.52 -7.67 -16.76
N ARG A 356 3.39 -8.51 -16.15
CA ARG A 356 4.60 -7.98 -15.52
C ARG A 356 5.55 -7.49 -16.60
N CYS A 357 5.51 -6.19 -16.90
CA CYS A 357 6.65 -5.53 -17.53
C CYS A 357 7.88 -5.86 -16.67
N LYS A 358 8.90 -6.48 -17.27
CA LYS A 358 10.09 -6.95 -16.53
C LYS A 358 10.82 -5.81 -15.80
N GLU A 359 10.56 -4.58 -16.21
CA GLU A 359 11.17 -3.37 -15.65
C GLU A 359 10.34 -2.76 -14.51
N THR A 360 9.06 -3.09 -14.38
CA THR A 360 8.16 -2.50 -13.38
C THR A 360 8.11 -3.37 -12.14
N THR A 361 8.52 -2.81 -11.02
CA THR A 361 8.47 -3.48 -9.72
C THR A 361 7.10 -3.33 -9.06
N ASP A 362 6.81 -4.19 -8.08
CA ASP A 362 5.61 -4.06 -7.24
C ASP A 362 5.57 -2.69 -6.54
N TRP A 363 6.73 -2.14 -6.18
CA TRP A 363 6.89 -0.79 -5.64
C TRP A 363 6.43 0.29 -6.62
N ASP A 364 6.88 0.22 -7.89
CA ASP A 364 6.50 1.19 -8.92
C ASP A 364 4.98 1.23 -9.13
N ASN A 365 4.33 0.06 -9.12
CA ASN A 365 2.88 -0.03 -9.26
C ASN A 365 2.15 0.60 -8.07
N TYR A 366 2.64 0.41 -6.84
CA TYR A 366 2.05 1.08 -5.68
C TYR A 366 2.23 2.59 -5.75
N VAL A 367 3.44 3.07 -6.02
CA VAL A 367 3.73 4.50 -6.14
C VAL A 367 2.90 5.14 -7.25
N ASP A 368 2.79 4.50 -8.42
CA ASP A 368 1.98 4.99 -9.54
C ASP A 368 0.49 5.09 -9.19
N ARG A 369 -0.04 4.11 -8.46
CA ARG A 369 -1.43 4.14 -7.95
C ARG A 369 -1.64 5.28 -6.96
N ILE A 370 -0.71 5.50 -6.02
CA ILE A 370 -0.79 6.59 -5.04
C ILE A 370 -0.77 7.94 -5.74
N ILE A 371 0.26 8.19 -6.54
CA ILE A 371 0.50 9.50 -7.18
C ILE A 371 -0.65 9.86 -8.10
N ASN A 372 -1.13 8.89 -8.87
CA ASN A 372 -2.14 9.18 -9.86
C ASN A 372 -3.58 8.91 -9.38
N SER A 373 -3.79 8.46 -8.14
CA SER A 373 -5.11 8.08 -7.60
C SER A 373 -6.19 9.12 -7.90
N GLU A 374 -7.43 8.69 -8.12
CA GLU A 374 -8.59 9.60 -8.19
C GLU A 374 -8.89 10.28 -6.83
N ASP A 375 -8.55 9.62 -5.72
CA ASP A 375 -8.72 10.17 -4.37
C ASP A 375 -7.62 11.18 -4.03
N LYS A 376 -8.01 12.42 -3.73
CA LYS A 376 -7.08 13.50 -3.38
C LYS A 376 -6.27 13.15 -2.13
N THR A 377 -6.90 12.55 -1.12
CA THR A 377 -6.24 12.19 0.14
C THR A 377 -5.18 11.11 -0.11
N GLU A 378 -5.43 10.12 -0.98
CA GLU A 378 -4.39 9.15 -1.37
C GLU A 378 -3.20 9.83 -2.03
N ARG A 379 -3.46 10.75 -2.96
CA ARG A 379 -2.40 11.52 -3.61
C ARG A 379 -1.60 12.36 -2.63
N GLU A 380 -2.06 12.61 -1.40
CA GLU A 380 -1.30 13.35 -0.37
C GLU A 380 -0.40 12.45 0.49
N HIS A 381 -0.29 11.15 0.21
CA HIS A 381 0.52 10.21 1.00
C HIS A 381 1.79 9.70 0.29
N LEU A 382 2.84 9.38 1.04
CA LEU A 382 4.00 8.61 0.59
C LEU A 382 3.93 7.20 1.14
N LEU A 383 4.32 6.20 0.35
CA LEU A 383 4.52 4.84 0.85
C LEU A 383 5.87 4.77 1.58
N LEU A 384 5.86 4.44 2.87
CA LEU A 384 7.09 4.19 3.63
C LEU A 384 7.55 2.73 3.54
N GLY A 385 6.60 1.81 3.39
CA GLY A 385 6.86 0.37 3.35
C GLY A 385 5.62 -0.42 3.72
N ALA A 386 5.83 -1.62 4.25
CA ALA A 386 4.79 -2.46 4.78
C ALA A 386 5.05 -2.75 6.26
N SER A 387 3.98 -2.86 7.04
CA SER A 387 4.04 -3.34 8.42
C SER A 387 4.58 -4.77 8.43
N GLU A 388 5.58 -5.02 9.28
CA GLU A 388 6.06 -6.38 9.56
C GLU A 388 4.92 -7.28 10.03
N VAL A 389 4.02 -6.69 10.82
CA VAL A 389 2.87 -7.34 11.41
C VAL A 389 1.66 -7.12 10.51
N GLY A 390 1.38 -8.08 9.63
CA GLY A 390 0.17 -8.10 8.78
C GLY A 390 0.38 -7.68 7.32
N ASP A 391 1.58 -7.20 6.96
CA ASP A 391 1.98 -6.89 5.57
C ASP A 391 1.11 -5.80 4.89
N TYR A 392 0.51 -4.92 5.70
CA TYR A 392 -0.28 -3.78 5.21
C TYR A 392 0.62 -2.54 5.00
N PRO A 393 0.26 -1.61 4.11
CA PRO A 393 1.10 -0.45 3.80
C PRO A 393 1.20 0.51 4.98
N ILE A 394 2.37 1.11 5.13
CA ILE A 394 2.56 2.27 6.00
C ILE A 394 2.63 3.49 5.09
N LEU A 395 1.62 4.35 5.19
CA LEU A 395 1.51 5.59 4.43
C LEU A 395 1.84 6.78 5.33
N LEU A 396 2.57 7.75 4.80
CA LEU A 396 2.93 9.01 5.46
C LEU A 396 2.24 10.17 4.76
N HIS A 397 1.33 10.84 5.44
CA HIS A 397 0.70 12.05 4.91
C HIS A 397 1.71 13.19 4.76
N ARG A 398 1.62 13.99 3.70
CA ARG A 398 2.54 15.11 3.44
C ARG A 398 2.58 16.13 4.56
N GLU A 399 1.46 16.44 5.21
CA GLU A 399 1.45 17.37 6.35
C GLU A 399 2.32 16.90 7.52
N ILE A 400 2.50 15.58 7.68
CA ILE A 400 3.40 15.01 8.69
C ILE A 400 4.84 15.07 8.17
N LEU A 401 5.07 14.70 6.90
CA LEU A 401 6.38 14.82 6.25
C LEU A 401 6.94 16.26 6.36
N ASP A 402 6.06 17.24 6.18
CA ASP A 402 6.35 18.67 6.22
C ASP A 402 6.78 19.18 7.61
N GLN A 403 6.72 18.35 8.65
CA GLN A 403 7.22 18.64 10.01
C GLN A 403 8.70 18.28 10.20
N HIS A 404 9.41 17.98 9.10
CA HIS A 404 10.75 17.40 9.08
C HIS A 404 10.77 15.92 9.45
N VAL A 405 11.74 15.19 8.91
CA VAL A 405 11.93 13.77 9.15
C VAL A 405 13.33 13.53 9.67
N HIS A 406 13.41 12.76 10.73
CA HIS A 406 14.66 12.28 11.30
C HIS A 406 14.77 10.76 11.13
N ILE A 407 15.82 10.32 10.44
CA ILE A 407 16.13 8.91 10.18
C ILE A 407 17.37 8.51 10.99
N LEU A 408 17.21 7.57 11.91
CA LEU A 408 18.28 7.03 12.75
C LEU A 408 18.58 5.58 12.38
N GLY A 409 19.85 5.21 12.40
CA GLY A 409 20.27 3.81 12.25
C GLY A 409 21.77 3.68 11.99
N ASP A 410 22.36 2.55 12.34
CA ASP A 410 23.81 2.35 12.23
C ASP A 410 24.34 2.43 10.78
N SER A 411 25.67 2.47 10.65
CA SER A 411 26.30 2.27 9.34
C SER A 411 25.95 0.88 8.80
N GLY A 412 25.54 0.80 7.53
CA GLY A 412 25.06 -0.45 6.94
C GLY A 412 23.59 -0.78 7.19
N ALA A 413 22.88 -0.02 8.04
CA ALA A 413 21.43 -0.19 8.26
C ALA A 413 20.56 0.21 7.06
N SER A 414 21.17 0.46 5.90
CA SER A 414 20.48 0.77 4.64
C SER A 414 19.57 2.00 4.69
N LYS A 415 19.85 2.99 5.56
CA LYS A 415 19.09 4.26 5.66
C LYS A 415 18.84 4.93 4.31
N THR A 416 19.88 5.00 3.48
CA THR A 416 19.82 5.59 2.14
C THR A 416 18.88 4.80 1.23
N ALA A 417 19.01 3.47 1.20
CA ALA A 417 18.26 2.61 0.29
C ALA A 417 16.81 2.33 0.75
N LEU A 418 16.56 2.27 2.06
CA LEU A 418 15.26 1.91 2.64
C LEU A 418 14.39 3.11 3.00
N ALA A 419 14.99 4.28 3.29
CA ALA A 419 14.22 5.44 3.74
C ALA A 419 14.37 6.64 2.80
N MET A 420 15.59 7.12 2.54
CA MET A 420 15.78 8.35 1.78
C MET A 420 15.45 8.19 0.29
N GLY A 421 16.05 7.20 -0.38
CA GLY A 421 15.83 6.95 -1.81
C GLY A 421 14.36 6.71 -2.18
N PRO A 422 13.64 5.83 -1.47
CA PRO A 422 12.22 5.60 -1.72
C PRO A 422 11.34 6.84 -1.54
N GLN A 423 11.63 7.70 -0.57
CA GLN A 423 10.90 8.96 -0.36
C GLN A 423 11.25 10.00 -1.44
N ALA A 424 12.55 10.17 -1.73
CA ALA A 424 13.02 11.12 -2.74
C ALA A 424 12.45 10.79 -4.12
N THR A 425 12.52 9.52 -4.55
CA THR A 425 11.96 9.07 -5.84
C THR A 425 10.45 9.27 -5.91
N GLN A 426 9.70 9.04 -4.84
CA GLN A 426 8.26 9.34 -4.82
C GLN A 426 7.95 10.83 -4.97
N LEU A 427 8.70 11.71 -4.30
CA LEU A 427 8.55 13.17 -4.45
C LEU A 427 8.93 13.63 -5.87
N ILE A 428 10.01 13.09 -6.43
CA ILE A 428 10.43 13.36 -7.81
C ILE A 428 9.35 12.90 -8.80
N ALA A 429 8.80 11.69 -8.62
CA ALA A 429 7.78 11.11 -9.49
C ALA A 429 6.50 11.97 -9.58
N ARG A 430 6.17 12.71 -8.51
CA ARG A 430 5.02 13.62 -8.44
C ARG A 430 5.21 14.89 -9.26
N ALA A 431 6.45 15.32 -9.47
CA ALA A 431 6.81 16.53 -10.20
C ALA A 431 6.14 17.83 -9.69
N ASP A 432 5.72 17.87 -8.42
CA ASP A 432 4.98 18.97 -7.81
C ASP A 432 5.77 19.73 -6.73
N SER A 433 7.03 19.34 -6.51
CA SER A 433 7.90 19.88 -5.48
C SER A 433 9.37 19.88 -5.91
N THR A 434 10.16 20.75 -5.30
CA THR A 434 11.62 20.69 -5.44
C THR A 434 12.19 19.63 -4.51
N VAL A 435 13.13 18.83 -5.03
CA VAL A 435 13.87 17.84 -4.25
C VAL A 435 15.36 18.15 -4.33
N VAL A 436 15.94 18.46 -3.18
CA VAL A 436 17.38 18.68 -3.00
C VAL A 436 17.95 17.49 -2.27
N ILE A 437 18.98 16.86 -2.83
CA ILE A 437 19.70 15.75 -2.20
C ILE A 437 21.11 16.24 -1.88
N ILE A 438 21.50 16.20 -0.61
CA ILE A 438 22.87 16.42 -0.14
C ILE A 438 23.43 15.06 0.24
N ASP A 439 24.31 14.55 -0.62
CA ASP A 439 24.93 13.23 -0.51
C ASP A 439 26.44 13.38 -0.25
N LEU A 440 26.80 13.29 1.02
CA LEU A 440 28.14 13.37 1.56
C LEU A 440 28.89 12.03 1.44
N LYS A 441 28.17 10.92 1.28
CA LYS A 441 28.78 9.59 1.14
C LYS A 441 29.17 9.28 -0.31
N GLY A 442 28.43 9.81 -1.28
CA GLY A 442 28.59 9.56 -2.71
C GLY A 442 27.97 8.24 -3.15
N ASP A 443 26.68 8.05 -2.87
CA ASP A 443 25.92 6.86 -3.27
C ASP A 443 25.47 6.96 -4.73
N LYS A 444 26.14 6.19 -5.60
CA LYS A 444 25.84 6.14 -7.04
C LYS A 444 24.44 5.63 -7.34
N ALA A 445 23.92 4.70 -6.53
CA ALA A 445 22.59 4.16 -6.75
C ALA A 445 21.54 5.22 -6.44
N LEU A 446 21.71 6.01 -5.37
CA LEU A 446 20.83 7.13 -5.06
C LEU A 446 20.80 8.17 -6.18
N PHE A 447 21.98 8.59 -6.66
CA PHE A 447 22.09 9.54 -7.77
C PHE A 447 21.39 9.06 -9.04
N GLU A 448 21.69 7.84 -9.49
CA GLU A 448 21.08 7.30 -10.72
C GLU A 448 19.57 7.06 -10.56
N SER A 449 19.10 6.70 -9.37
CA SER A 449 17.67 6.54 -9.12
C SER A 449 16.94 7.88 -9.21
N CYS A 450 17.46 8.93 -8.58
CA CYS A 450 16.89 10.28 -8.66
C CYS A 450 16.93 10.82 -10.10
N ARG A 451 18.04 10.60 -10.82
CA ARG A 451 18.21 11.03 -12.21
C ARG A 451 17.22 10.33 -13.15
N ARG A 452 17.06 9.01 -13.01
CA ARG A 452 16.12 8.21 -13.81
C ARG A 452 14.69 8.61 -13.53
N GLU A 453 14.34 8.83 -12.27
CA GLU A 453 12.98 9.23 -11.89
C GLU A 453 12.64 10.63 -12.41
N ALA A 454 13.58 11.59 -12.30
CA ALA A 454 13.40 12.92 -12.88
C ALA A 454 13.24 12.87 -14.41
N ALA A 455 14.01 12.01 -15.09
CA ALA A 455 13.87 11.80 -16.53
C ALA A 455 12.54 11.13 -16.90
N ARG A 456 12.00 10.26 -16.04
CA ARG A 456 10.72 9.57 -16.24
C ARG A 456 9.55 10.56 -16.23
N THR A 457 9.58 11.58 -15.37
CA THR A 457 8.50 12.58 -15.31
C THR A 457 8.46 13.49 -16.53
N ARG A 458 9.63 13.74 -17.17
CA ARG A 458 9.82 14.70 -18.28
C ARG A 458 9.43 16.15 -17.93
N GLN A 459 9.14 16.43 -16.65
CA GLN A 459 8.70 17.73 -16.15
C GLN A 459 9.77 18.40 -15.29
N LEU A 460 10.59 17.60 -14.61
CA LEU A 460 11.62 18.11 -13.70
C LEU A 460 12.98 18.20 -14.38
N ARG A 461 13.67 19.32 -14.17
CA ARG A 461 15.09 19.45 -14.49
C ARG A 461 15.93 18.74 -13.42
N PHE A 462 16.94 17.98 -13.85
CA PHE A 462 17.89 17.34 -12.93
C PHE A 462 19.26 18.02 -13.05
N ARG A 463 19.66 18.75 -12.01
CA ARG A 463 20.94 19.46 -11.91
C ARG A 463 21.77 18.88 -10.78
N TRP A 464 23.09 18.93 -10.88
CA TRP A 464 23.95 18.39 -9.83
C TRP A 464 25.24 19.18 -9.64
N ILE A 465 25.77 19.14 -8.42
CA ILE A 465 27.07 19.71 -8.05
C ILE A 465 27.98 18.54 -7.66
N SER A 466 29.22 18.51 -8.16
CA SER A 466 30.22 17.52 -7.77
C SER A 466 31.51 18.19 -7.33
N ASN A 467 32.09 17.71 -6.23
CA ASN A 467 33.44 18.11 -5.80
C ASN A 467 34.54 17.14 -6.29
N GLU A 468 34.21 16.16 -7.13
CA GLU A 468 35.19 15.26 -7.72
C GLU A 468 35.85 15.89 -8.96
N VAL A 469 37.19 15.90 -8.96
CA VAL A 469 37.97 16.38 -10.11
C VAL A 469 37.70 15.50 -11.34
N GLY A 470 37.49 16.15 -12.50
CA GLY A 470 37.24 15.47 -13.77
C GLY A 470 35.81 14.95 -13.95
N LYS A 471 34.90 15.26 -13.03
CA LYS A 471 33.45 15.02 -13.20
C LYS A 471 32.74 16.27 -13.69
N THR A 472 31.69 16.07 -14.47
CA THR A 472 30.78 17.15 -14.87
C THR A 472 30.05 17.70 -13.64
N THR A 473 29.83 19.01 -13.58
CA THR A 473 29.12 19.68 -12.49
C THR A 473 28.42 20.93 -13.04
N TYR A 474 27.29 21.30 -12.44
CA TYR A 474 26.73 22.65 -12.59
C TYR A 474 27.47 23.64 -11.69
N GLY A 475 27.40 24.92 -12.04
CA GLY A 475 27.84 26.01 -11.16
C GLY A 475 26.82 26.27 -10.06
N PHE A 476 27.29 26.73 -8.89
CA PHE A 476 26.50 27.30 -7.81
C PHE A 476 27.36 28.37 -7.14
N ASN A 477 27.12 29.64 -7.44
CA ASN A 477 27.91 30.73 -6.89
C ASN A 477 27.12 31.47 -5.80
N PRO A 478 27.48 31.34 -4.51
CA PRO A 478 26.74 31.97 -3.41
C PRO A 478 26.65 33.51 -3.50
N PHE A 479 27.59 34.15 -4.20
CA PHE A 479 27.62 35.61 -4.34
C PHE A 479 26.65 36.14 -5.40
N LEU A 480 26.30 35.32 -6.40
CA LEU A 480 25.51 35.72 -7.57
C LEU A 480 24.08 35.15 -7.57
N GLN A 481 23.56 34.73 -6.41
CA GLN A 481 22.19 34.24 -6.31
C GLN A 481 21.20 35.41 -6.49
N SER A 482 20.09 35.19 -7.19
CA SER A 482 19.19 36.30 -7.55
C SER A 482 18.53 36.98 -6.35
N HIS A 483 18.31 36.24 -5.25
CA HIS A 483 17.75 36.82 -4.03
C HIS A 483 18.72 37.77 -3.31
N ASN A 484 20.04 37.69 -3.59
CA ASN A 484 21.03 38.54 -2.94
C ASN A 484 20.83 40.04 -3.22
N VAL A 485 20.14 40.40 -4.32
CA VAL A 485 19.83 41.80 -4.62
C VAL A 485 18.92 42.47 -3.58
N LYS A 486 18.21 41.65 -2.79
CA LYS A 486 17.34 42.10 -1.69
C LYS A 486 18.09 42.25 -0.37
N LEU A 487 19.35 41.81 -0.31
CA LEU A 487 20.17 41.84 0.88
C LEU A 487 21.06 43.08 0.86
N ASN A 488 21.23 43.68 2.04
CA ASN A 488 22.32 44.63 2.23
C ASN A 488 23.65 43.87 2.42
N VAL A 489 24.77 44.62 2.40
CA VAL A 489 26.11 44.02 2.49
C VAL A 489 26.32 43.26 3.81
N GLU A 490 25.76 43.74 4.91
CA GLU A 490 25.84 43.10 6.22
C GLU A 490 25.11 41.74 6.24
N GLN A 491 23.88 41.71 5.73
CA GLN A 491 23.07 40.50 5.60
C GLN A 491 23.76 39.47 4.69
N MET A 492 24.31 39.91 3.57
CA MET A 492 25.05 39.04 2.65
C MET A 492 26.34 38.51 3.30
N THR A 493 27.06 39.36 4.05
CA THR A 493 28.23 38.96 4.84
C THR A 493 27.86 37.87 5.85
N GLN A 494 26.79 38.09 6.62
CA GLN A 494 26.31 37.14 7.62
C GLN A 494 25.88 35.82 7.00
N GLN A 495 25.13 35.84 5.90
CA GLN A 495 24.73 34.63 5.16
C GLN A 495 25.95 33.78 4.76
N ILE A 496 26.99 34.41 4.21
CA ILE A 496 28.21 33.70 3.81
C ILE A 496 28.96 33.17 5.04
N LEU A 497 29.16 33.98 6.09
CA LEU A 497 29.88 33.57 7.29
C LEU A 497 29.18 32.43 8.05
N GLN A 498 27.85 32.46 8.11
CA GLN A 498 27.03 31.38 8.66
C GLN A 498 27.20 30.08 7.86
N GLY A 499 27.19 30.15 6.53
CA GLY A 499 27.47 29.00 5.65
C GLY A 499 28.90 28.45 5.81
N LEU A 500 29.87 29.32 6.09
CA LEU A 500 31.25 28.94 6.39
C LEU A 500 31.45 28.41 7.82
N SER A 501 30.42 28.46 8.68
CA SER A 501 30.51 28.18 10.12
C SER A 501 31.61 28.99 10.81
N LEU A 502 31.70 30.28 10.46
CA LEU A 502 32.61 31.25 11.06
C LEU A 502 31.93 32.08 12.16
N ASP A 503 30.70 31.72 12.53
CA ASP A 503 30.02 32.19 13.72
C ASP A 503 30.20 31.18 14.86
N TYR A 504 31.02 31.54 15.84
CA TYR A 504 31.33 30.73 17.01
C TYR A 504 30.42 31.03 18.22
N GLY A 505 29.40 31.88 18.05
CA GLY A 505 28.51 32.29 19.13
C GLY A 505 29.09 33.35 20.08
N ILE A 506 28.37 33.61 21.18
CA ILE A 506 28.56 34.80 22.04
C ILE A 506 29.54 34.55 23.20
N GLN A 507 30.12 33.35 23.31
CA GLN A 507 31.02 33.03 24.42
C GLN A 507 32.32 33.84 24.36
N TYR A 508 32.93 34.08 25.52
CA TYR A 508 34.18 34.84 25.63
C TYR A 508 35.28 34.21 24.75
N GLY A 509 35.94 35.03 23.92
CA GLY A 509 36.91 34.60 22.91
C GLY A 509 36.26 34.16 21.59
N ALA A 510 35.23 33.32 21.62
CA ALA A 510 34.49 32.88 20.43
C ALA A 510 33.85 34.05 19.68
N GLY A 511 33.12 34.92 20.41
CA GLY A 511 32.48 36.10 19.82
C GLY A 511 33.47 37.12 19.26
N TYR A 512 34.70 37.17 19.80
CA TYR A 512 35.75 38.04 19.26
C TYR A 512 36.16 37.60 17.84
N PHE A 513 36.42 36.30 17.63
CA PHE A 513 36.80 35.81 16.31
C PHE A 513 35.64 35.87 15.29
N THR A 514 34.39 35.66 15.72
CA THR A 514 33.20 35.93 14.88
C THR A 514 33.22 37.37 14.40
N ALA A 515 33.35 38.33 15.32
CA ALA A 515 33.37 39.76 14.99
C ALA A 515 34.53 40.14 14.05
N MET A 516 35.72 39.59 14.25
CA MET A 516 36.87 39.86 13.36
C MET A 516 36.63 39.35 11.93
N ASN A 517 36.07 38.14 11.79
CA ASN A 517 35.70 37.61 10.48
C ASN A 517 34.64 38.48 9.79
N GLU A 518 33.66 38.97 10.55
CA GLU A 518 32.60 39.86 10.07
C GLU A 518 33.14 41.22 9.62
N ILE A 519 33.95 41.88 10.45
CA ILE A 519 34.55 43.18 10.13
C ILE A 519 35.36 43.09 8.83
N VAL A 520 36.20 42.06 8.69
CA VAL A 520 37.05 41.88 7.52
C VAL A 520 36.21 41.61 6.26
N MET A 521 35.23 40.71 6.34
CA MET A 521 34.37 40.38 5.21
C MET A 521 33.53 41.59 4.77
N ASN A 522 32.88 42.27 5.72
CA ASN A 522 32.04 43.43 5.44
C ASN A 522 32.85 44.58 4.82
N THR A 523 34.04 44.87 5.37
CA THR A 523 34.96 45.89 4.83
C THR A 523 35.32 45.61 3.37
N ILE A 524 35.60 44.35 3.02
CA ILE A 524 35.94 43.97 1.64
C ILE A 524 34.72 44.07 0.72
N MET A 525 33.55 43.60 1.17
CA MET A 525 32.34 43.60 0.35
C MET A 525 31.84 45.02 0.06
N GLN A 526 31.94 45.95 1.02
CA GLN A 526 31.55 47.36 0.83
C GLN A 526 32.40 48.08 -0.23
N GLN A 527 33.67 47.69 -0.41
CA GLN A 527 34.60 48.41 -1.27
C GLN A 527 34.54 48.01 -2.75
N ILE A 528 34.34 46.72 -3.07
CA ILE A 528 34.56 46.21 -4.44
C ILE A 528 33.44 45.37 -5.03
N GLY A 529 32.41 44.99 -4.26
CA GLY A 529 31.35 44.10 -4.77
C GLY A 529 31.90 42.74 -5.25
N ILE A 530 32.26 41.89 -4.30
CA ILE A 530 32.85 40.57 -4.57
C ILE A 530 31.85 39.63 -5.24
N ARG A 531 32.25 38.97 -6.33
CA ARG A 531 31.38 38.09 -7.13
C ARG A 531 31.72 36.60 -7.04
N SER A 532 32.82 36.23 -6.39
CA SER A 532 33.21 34.83 -6.22
C SER A 532 34.22 34.66 -5.06
N PHE A 533 34.40 33.42 -4.58
CA PHE A 533 35.47 33.12 -3.61
C PHE A 533 36.87 33.31 -4.22
N ALA A 534 37.03 33.12 -5.53
CA ALA A 534 38.30 33.36 -6.22
C ALA A 534 38.68 34.85 -6.18
N GLU A 535 37.73 35.75 -6.48
CA GLU A 535 37.93 37.19 -6.34
C GLU A 535 38.20 37.58 -4.89
N LEU A 536 37.43 37.03 -3.94
CA LEU A 536 37.62 37.26 -2.51
C LEU A 536 39.00 36.81 -2.03
N ASN A 537 39.48 35.66 -2.51
CA ASN A 537 40.77 35.10 -2.12
C ASN A 537 41.93 35.99 -2.55
N VAL A 538 41.87 36.56 -3.77
CA VAL A 538 42.89 37.50 -4.26
C VAL A 538 42.99 38.70 -3.30
N ARG A 539 41.85 39.23 -2.86
CA ARG A 539 41.79 40.38 -1.95
C ARG A 539 42.23 40.04 -0.52
N LEU A 540 41.78 38.90 0.00
CA LEU A 540 42.19 38.43 1.33
C LEU A 540 43.67 38.05 1.39
N SER A 541 44.29 37.67 0.27
CA SER A 541 45.71 37.35 0.20
C SER A 541 46.62 38.58 0.08
N ASP A 542 46.08 39.71 -0.39
CA ASP A 542 46.82 40.96 -0.55
C ASP A 542 46.75 41.82 0.73
N ARG A 543 47.76 41.62 1.60
CA ARG A 543 47.91 42.36 2.85
C ARG A 543 47.99 43.86 2.63
N ASP A 544 48.77 44.30 1.65
CA ASP A 544 49.04 45.72 1.45
C ASP A 544 47.82 46.42 0.87
N TRP A 545 47.02 45.72 0.06
CA TRP A 545 45.73 46.20 -0.36
C TRP A 545 44.75 46.36 0.81
N TYR A 546 44.61 45.34 1.68
CA TYR A 546 43.66 45.43 2.81
C TYR A 546 43.99 46.57 3.78
N LYS A 547 45.29 46.83 4.03
CA LYS A 547 45.74 47.96 4.86
C LYS A 547 45.23 49.33 4.42
N ASN A 548 44.93 49.49 3.13
CA ASN A 548 44.43 50.76 2.59
C ASN A 548 42.93 50.96 2.87
N ILE A 549 42.20 49.91 3.23
CA ILE A 549 40.75 49.97 3.43
C ILE A 549 40.31 49.57 4.85
N GLY A 550 41.18 48.96 5.66
CA GLY A 550 40.87 48.52 7.02
C GLY A 550 42.12 48.35 7.89
N PHE A 551 41.94 47.92 9.14
CA PHE A 551 43.05 47.74 10.08
C PHE A 551 43.77 46.41 9.87
N GLU A 552 45.10 46.46 9.78
CA GLU A 552 45.93 45.27 9.55
C GLU A 552 45.71 44.18 10.63
N GLU A 553 45.44 44.60 11.87
CA GLU A 553 45.29 43.68 12.98
C GLU A 553 44.02 42.83 12.85
N ASP A 554 42.89 43.41 12.44
CA ASP A 554 41.63 42.68 12.19
C ASP A 554 41.85 41.58 11.14
N TRP A 555 42.57 41.91 10.06
CA TRP A 555 42.91 40.94 8.99
C TRP A 555 43.80 39.79 9.49
N LYS A 556 44.74 40.06 10.41
CA LYS A 556 45.53 38.99 11.04
C LYS A 556 44.69 38.11 11.95
N GLN A 557 43.65 38.64 12.57
CA GLN A 557 42.76 37.87 13.44
C GLN A 557 41.73 37.06 12.64
N ALA A 558 41.36 37.49 11.43
CA ALA A 558 40.44 36.79 10.52
C ALA A 558 41.11 35.73 9.62
N ARG A 559 42.22 35.12 10.05
CA ARG A 559 42.96 34.14 9.22
C ARG A 559 42.16 32.90 8.86
N HIS A 560 41.21 32.53 9.70
CA HIS A 560 40.35 31.38 9.43
C HIS A 560 39.44 31.62 8.22
N LEU A 561 38.90 32.84 8.07
CA LEU A 561 38.18 33.28 6.88
C LEU A 561 39.04 33.10 5.63
N GLY A 562 40.27 33.63 5.64
CA GLY A 562 41.21 33.49 4.52
C GLY A 562 41.50 32.03 4.15
N ALA A 563 41.68 31.16 5.15
CA ALA A 563 41.96 29.74 4.93
C ALA A 563 40.77 28.97 4.33
N LEU A 564 39.52 29.28 4.71
CA LEU A 564 38.33 28.68 4.10
C LEU A 564 38.10 29.22 2.69
N VAL A 565 38.19 30.53 2.51
CA VAL A 565 38.01 31.18 1.21
C VAL A 565 39.05 30.67 0.20
N SER A 566 40.32 30.55 0.59
CA SER A 566 41.36 30.01 -0.28
C SER A 566 41.08 28.58 -0.74
N ARG A 567 40.41 27.76 0.08
CA ARG A 567 40.00 26.39 -0.28
C ARG A 567 38.79 26.37 -1.20
N LEU A 568 37.82 27.27 -1.00
CA LEU A 568 36.65 27.35 -1.86
C LEU A 568 36.95 28.05 -3.19
N ALA A 569 37.97 28.91 -3.25
CA ALA A 569 38.45 29.56 -4.45
C ALA A 569 38.96 28.58 -5.52
N SER A 570 39.44 27.39 -5.11
CA SER A 570 39.83 26.34 -6.07
C SER A 570 38.66 25.53 -6.61
N SER A 571 37.47 25.65 -6.01
CA SER A 571 36.27 24.95 -6.48
C SER A 571 35.64 25.70 -7.66
N GLN A 572 35.85 25.20 -8.88
CA GLN A 572 35.31 25.85 -10.08
C GLN A 572 33.78 25.99 -10.05
N ALA A 573 33.09 25.00 -9.48
CA ALA A 573 31.63 25.01 -9.34
C ALA A 573 31.13 26.21 -8.52
N LEU A 574 31.88 26.64 -7.50
CA LEU A 574 31.51 27.76 -6.64
C LEU A 574 31.83 29.15 -7.20
N ASN A 575 32.68 29.20 -8.23
CA ASN A 575 33.28 30.44 -8.72
C ASN A 575 32.84 30.79 -10.15
N VAL A 576 31.74 30.20 -10.62
CA VAL A 576 31.19 30.53 -11.94
C VAL A 576 30.66 31.96 -11.93
N THR A 577 31.25 32.80 -12.78
CA THR A 577 30.77 34.16 -13.09
C THR A 577 30.50 34.29 -14.60
N PRO A 578 29.77 35.33 -15.05
CA PRO A 578 29.57 35.59 -16.47
C PRO A 578 30.88 35.72 -17.26
N GLU A 579 31.96 36.19 -16.64
CA GLU A 579 33.28 36.34 -17.26
C GLU A 579 34.12 35.08 -17.24
N SER A 580 33.74 34.07 -16.45
CA SER A 580 34.52 32.82 -16.32
C SER A 580 34.56 32.02 -17.62
N PHE A 581 33.51 32.14 -18.45
CA PHE A 581 33.35 31.41 -19.71
C PHE A 581 32.81 32.33 -20.80
N PRO A 582 33.61 33.27 -21.34
CA PRO A 582 33.14 34.29 -22.28
C PRO A 582 32.62 33.69 -23.60
N ASN A 583 33.13 32.52 -23.99
CA ASN A 583 32.71 31.82 -25.20
C ASN A 583 31.45 30.97 -24.99
N ASP A 584 31.08 30.68 -23.74
CA ASP A 584 29.99 29.78 -23.37
C ASP A 584 29.13 30.39 -22.25
N PRO A 585 28.43 31.52 -22.52
CA PRO A 585 27.63 32.23 -21.51
C PRO A 585 26.45 31.41 -20.97
N CYS A 586 26.08 30.31 -21.64
CA CYS A 586 25.10 29.37 -21.12
C CYS A 586 25.55 28.74 -19.79
N ILE A 587 26.86 28.58 -19.54
CA ILE A 587 27.37 27.97 -18.31
C ILE A 587 26.99 28.79 -17.07
N SER A 588 27.17 30.11 -17.12
CA SER A 588 26.80 30.99 -16.01
C SER A 588 25.28 31.16 -15.89
N ARG A 589 24.56 31.20 -17.01
CA ARG A 589 23.10 31.28 -17.03
C ARG A 589 22.42 30.03 -16.48
N ASP A 590 22.97 28.86 -16.78
CA ASP A 590 22.36 27.57 -16.39
C ASP A 590 22.86 27.12 -14.99
N ALA A 591 23.71 27.93 -14.34
CA ALA A 591 24.11 27.74 -12.95
C ALA A 591 22.90 27.64 -12.01
N ILE A 592 23.08 26.94 -10.91
CA ILE A 592 22.06 26.78 -9.89
C ILE A 592 21.91 28.09 -9.14
N ASP A 593 20.76 28.72 -9.38
CA ASP A 593 20.19 29.76 -8.55
C ASP A 593 19.15 29.11 -7.63
N VAL A 594 19.35 29.27 -6.32
CA VAL A 594 18.54 28.67 -5.28
C VAL A 594 17.15 29.30 -5.19
N ALA A 595 17.00 30.58 -5.55
CA ALA A 595 15.69 31.25 -5.55
C ALA A 595 14.73 30.58 -6.55
N ASN A 596 15.24 30.22 -7.73
CA ASN A 596 14.48 29.52 -8.76
C ASN A 596 13.96 28.14 -8.32
N LEU A 597 14.52 27.56 -7.25
CA LEU A 597 14.06 26.29 -6.69
C LEU A 597 12.69 26.41 -5.99
N TYR A 598 12.31 27.61 -5.54
CA TYR A 598 10.99 27.93 -5.01
C TYR A 598 10.00 28.39 -6.08
N GLU A 599 10.47 28.74 -7.27
CA GLU A 599 9.61 29.16 -8.39
C GLU A 599 9.21 27.98 -9.27
N GLU A 600 10.17 27.09 -9.55
CA GLU A 600 9.97 25.95 -10.45
C GLU A 600 10.41 24.64 -9.79
N PRO A 601 9.52 23.63 -9.71
CA PRO A 601 9.87 22.28 -9.27
C PRO A 601 11.03 21.68 -10.07
N GLN A 602 12.04 21.20 -9.37
CA GLN A 602 13.21 20.56 -9.98
C GLN A 602 13.99 19.71 -8.98
N VAL A 603 14.96 18.96 -9.49
CA VAL A 603 15.83 18.11 -8.68
C VAL A 603 17.24 18.66 -8.70
N VAL A 604 17.80 18.91 -7.51
CA VAL A 604 19.20 19.32 -7.34
C VAL A 604 19.94 18.28 -6.50
N TYR A 605 21.00 17.71 -7.04
CA TYR A 605 21.80 16.70 -6.36
C TYR A 605 23.21 17.21 -6.05
N LEU A 606 23.56 17.34 -4.78
CA LEU A 606 24.87 17.71 -4.30
C LEU A 606 25.66 16.42 -4.00
N TRP A 607 26.46 15.98 -4.97
CA TRP A 607 27.39 14.86 -4.86
C TRP A 607 28.69 15.36 -4.21
N LEU A 608 28.73 15.38 -2.89
CA LEU A 608 29.78 16.05 -2.11
C LEU A 608 30.55 15.05 -1.26
N ARG A 609 31.41 14.23 -1.87
CA ARG A 609 32.08 13.14 -1.14
C ARG A 609 33.01 13.67 -0.07
N SER A 610 32.58 13.57 1.19
CA SER A 610 33.36 14.02 2.33
C SER A 610 34.55 13.12 2.62
N ALA A 611 34.55 11.88 2.14
CA ALA A 611 35.74 11.02 2.19
C ALA A 611 36.92 11.57 1.37
N ILE A 612 36.65 12.36 0.32
CA ILE A 612 37.68 12.98 -0.52
C ILE A 612 38.03 14.37 0.02
N GLU A 613 37.01 15.17 0.35
CA GLU A 613 37.20 16.53 0.87
C GLU A 613 36.41 16.76 2.17
N PRO A 614 36.92 16.28 3.33
CA PRO A 614 36.17 16.24 4.57
C PRO A 614 35.79 17.62 5.12
N THR A 615 36.48 18.69 4.70
CA THR A 615 36.18 20.06 5.13
C THR A 615 35.38 20.85 4.10
N ASN A 616 35.64 20.67 2.80
CA ASN A 616 34.96 21.45 1.76
C ASN A 616 33.54 20.96 1.52
N ALA A 617 33.32 19.64 1.45
CA ALA A 617 32.00 19.07 1.18
C ALA A 617 30.93 19.55 2.17
N PRO A 618 31.13 19.46 3.50
CA PRO A 618 30.15 20.01 4.45
C PRO A 618 29.97 21.53 4.34
N THR A 619 31.04 22.26 4.00
CA THR A 619 31.00 23.73 3.84
C THR A 619 30.15 24.13 2.63
N ILE A 620 30.29 23.42 1.50
CA ILE A 620 29.45 23.62 0.30
C ILE A 620 27.98 23.33 0.64
N ALA A 621 27.72 22.22 1.33
CA ALA A 621 26.36 21.85 1.76
C ALA A 621 25.73 22.94 2.64
N ARG A 622 26.47 23.48 3.61
CA ARG A 622 26.02 24.58 4.48
C ARG A 622 25.76 25.87 3.71
N LEU A 623 26.67 26.27 2.82
CA LEU A 623 26.47 27.45 1.97
C LEU A 623 25.20 27.32 1.13
N PHE A 624 24.95 26.13 0.59
CA PHE A 624 23.73 25.86 -0.18
C PHE A 624 22.46 25.94 0.69
N LEU A 625 22.47 25.32 1.87
CA LEU A 625 21.33 25.38 2.81
C LEU A 625 21.03 26.80 3.26
N TRP A 626 22.05 27.58 3.61
CA TRP A 626 21.87 28.99 4.00
C TRP A 626 21.39 29.87 2.87
N ALA A 627 21.89 29.64 1.64
CA ALA A 627 21.37 30.32 0.46
C ALA A 627 19.89 29.99 0.24
N MET A 628 19.50 28.72 0.36
CA MET A 628 18.10 28.29 0.27
C MET A 628 17.20 28.86 1.37
N PHE A 629 17.70 28.90 2.61
CA PHE A 629 16.98 29.48 3.75
C PHE A 629 16.76 30.99 3.57
N THR A 630 17.78 31.70 3.10
CA THR A 630 17.69 33.15 2.83
C THR A 630 16.82 33.45 1.63
N ALA A 631 16.87 32.63 0.57
CA ALA A 631 15.94 32.77 -0.54
C ALA A 631 14.49 32.61 -0.06
N ALA A 632 14.22 31.56 0.72
CA ALA A 632 12.88 31.25 1.24
C ALA A 632 12.26 32.40 2.06
N SER A 633 13.04 33.08 2.91
CA SER A 633 12.55 34.20 3.71
C SER A 633 12.10 35.41 2.88
N HIS A 634 12.54 35.49 1.63
CA HIS A 634 12.17 36.53 0.67
C HIS A 634 11.17 36.06 -0.40
N HIS A 635 10.66 34.83 -0.27
CA HIS A 635 9.66 34.25 -1.17
C HIS A 635 8.27 34.25 -0.52
N PRO A 636 7.20 34.51 -1.30
CA PRO A 636 5.82 34.29 -0.85
C PRO A 636 5.58 32.84 -0.42
N GLN A 637 4.79 32.65 0.65
CA GLN A 637 4.51 31.32 1.23
C GLN A 637 3.72 30.37 0.31
N ASP A 638 3.05 30.90 -0.72
CA ASP A 638 2.20 30.12 -1.64
C ASP A 638 2.98 29.44 -2.79
N LEU A 639 4.31 29.54 -2.78
CA LEU A 639 5.19 29.01 -3.83
C LEU A 639 5.59 27.54 -3.59
N ASN A 640 6.42 27.02 -4.49
CA ASN A 640 6.85 25.63 -4.51
C ASN A 640 7.59 25.23 -3.22
N ARG A 641 7.25 24.07 -2.66
CA ARG A 641 7.91 23.51 -1.47
C ARG A 641 9.20 22.77 -1.85
N ALA A 642 10.24 22.90 -1.01
CA ALA A 642 11.53 22.26 -1.20
C ALA A 642 11.84 21.21 -0.12
N TYR A 643 12.07 19.96 -0.53
CA TYR A 643 12.44 18.84 0.35
C TYR A 643 13.95 18.59 0.28
N PHE A 644 14.62 18.59 1.43
CA PHE A 644 16.07 18.41 1.57
C PHE A 644 16.39 17.07 2.19
N PHE A 645 16.93 16.16 1.39
CA PHE A 645 17.44 14.88 1.82
C PHE A 645 18.92 15.05 2.16
N ILE A 646 19.28 14.95 3.44
CA ILE A 646 20.66 15.14 3.89
C ILE A 646 21.13 13.85 4.54
N ASP A 647 22.05 13.15 3.87
CA ASP A 647 22.73 12.03 4.50
C ASP A 647 23.84 12.54 5.42
N GLU A 648 24.15 11.75 6.45
CA GLU A 648 25.23 12.08 7.40
C GLU A 648 25.13 13.52 7.94
N ILE A 649 23.92 13.95 8.33
CA ILE A 649 23.61 15.34 8.74
C ILE A 649 24.58 15.87 9.79
N GLN A 650 25.14 15.02 10.65
CA GLN A 650 26.11 15.38 11.68
C GLN A 650 27.41 16.00 11.13
N GLN A 651 27.71 15.84 9.83
CA GLN A 651 28.82 16.51 9.18
C GLN A 651 28.49 17.96 8.82
N VAL A 652 27.21 18.24 8.54
CA VAL A 652 26.69 19.55 8.15
C VAL A 652 26.35 20.39 9.37
N VAL A 653 25.77 19.78 10.42
CA VAL A 653 25.33 20.46 11.66
C VAL A 653 26.40 21.41 12.20
N SER A 654 25.98 22.66 12.44
CA SER A 654 26.68 23.71 13.17
C SER A 654 25.65 24.54 13.95
N ASP A 655 26.09 25.41 14.86
CA ASP A 655 25.18 26.24 15.68
C ASP A 655 24.16 27.03 14.85
N GLY A 656 24.61 27.62 13.73
CA GLY A 656 23.73 28.37 12.83
C GLY A 656 22.60 27.54 12.18
N ILE A 657 22.76 26.22 12.02
CA ILE A 657 21.74 25.37 11.37
C ILE A 657 20.52 25.17 12.27
N LYS A 658 20.64 25.40 13.58
CA LYS A 658 19.51 25.34 14.51
C LYS A 658 18.36 26.25 14.05
N LEU A 659 18.67 27.46 13.59
CA LEU A 659 17.68 28.40 13.08
C LEU A 659 16.92 27.84 11.87
N ILE A 660 17.61 27.11 10.99
CA ILE A 660 17.01 26.47 9.83
C ILE A 660 16.01 25.40 10.32
N PHE A 661 16.36 24.53 11.26
CA PHE A 661 15.40 23.55 11.79
C PHE A 661 14.16 24.20 12.43
N GLU A 662 14.31 25.34 13.08
CA GLU A 662 13.21 26.03 13.75
C GLU A 662 12.27 26.75 12.77
N GLN A 663 12.81 27.37 11.72
CA GLN A 663 12.04 28.29 10.87
C GLN A 663 11.79 27.80 9.45
N PHE A 664 12.52 26.79 8.97
CA PHE A 664 12.49 26.42 7.55
C PHE A 664 11.14 25.88 7.10
N ARG A 665 10.39 25.25 8.00
CA ARG A 665 9.02 24.77 7.75
C ARG A 665 8.07 25.90 7.31
N ASP A 666 8.09 27.01 8.02
CA ASP A 666 7.15 28.13 7.84
C ASP A 666 7.42 28.90 6.54
N ILE A 667 8.61 28.72 5.96
CA ILE A 667 9.05 29.34 4.71
C ILE A 667 9.13 28.33 3.55
N GLY A 668 8.48 27.17 3.67
CA GLY A 668 8.29 26.23 2.56
C GLY A 668 9.44 25.22 2.34
N GLY A 669 10.31 25.03 3.34
CA GLY A 669 11.36 24.02 3.35
C GLY A 669 11.01 22.82 4.23
N THR A 670 11.55 21.64 3.92
CA THR A 670 11.43 20.44 4.76
C THR A 670 12.73 19.67 4.79
N LEU A 671 13.28 19.40 5.98
CA LEU A 671 14.50 18.62 6.17
C LEU A 671 14.18 17.15 6.41
N ILE A 672 14.85 16.27 5.68
CA ILE A 672 14.82 14.81 5.82
C ILE A 672 16.26 14.39 6.10
N ALA A 673 16.58 14.30 7.38
CA ALA A 673 17.95 14.19 7.87
C ALA A 673 18.25 12.78 8.39
N ALA A 674 19.35 12.18 7.92
CA ALA A 674 19.78 10.86 8.36
C ALA A 674 21.14 10.92 9.11
N HIS A 675 21.23 10.24 10.25
CA HIS A 675 22.51 10.06 10.97
C HIS A 675 22.62 8.68 11.64
N GLN A 676 23.77 8.38 12.24
CA GLN A 676 24.05 7.05 12.79
C GLN A 676 23.63 6.89 14.25
N THR A 677 24.13 7.77 15.12
CA THR A 677 23.80 7.75 16.55
C THR A 677 23.45 9.15 17.06
N ALA A 678 22.50 9.25 18.00
CA ALA A 678 22.13 10.53 18.60
C ALA A 678 23.33 11.24 19.27
N SER A 679 24.30 10.47 19.78
CA SER A 679 25.54 11.02 20.33
C SER A 679 26.39 11.80 19.33
N GLN A 680 26.28 11.53 18.03
CA GLN A 680 27.01 12.28 17.00
C GLN A 680 26.48 13.70 16.79
N LEU A 681 25.20 13.94 17.14
CA LEU A 681 24.63 15.28 17.13
C LEU A 681 25.00 16.10 18.37
N ARG A 682 25.46 15.45 19.44
CA ARG A 682 25.99 16.11 20.63
C ARG A 682 27.44 16.52 20.41
N ARG A 683 27.66 17.63 19.72
CA ARG A 683 28.97 18.29 19.64
C ARG A 683 28.93 19.58 20.45
N GLN A 684 30.04 19.90 21.12
CA GLN A 684 30.20 21.02 22.05
C GLN A 684 29.49 22.30 21.57
N GLY A 685 28.35 22.64 22.19
CA GLY A 685 27.60 23.87 21.93
C GLY A 685 26.18 23.68 21.37
N THR A 686 25.94 22.64 20.57
CA THR A 686 24.64 22.40 19.93
C THR A 686 24.01 21.10 20.44
N ASP A 687 22.85 21.21 21.11
CA ASP A 687 21.97 20.06 21.39
C ASP A 687 20.78 20.12 20.43
N LEU A 688 20.72 19.19 19.49
CA LEU A 688 19.60 18.98 18.56
C LEU A 688 18.78 17.73 18.95
N GLY A 689 19.10 17.08 20.07
CA GLY A 689 18.50 15.83 20.52
C GLY A 689 17.31 15.98 21.45
#